data_AF-A0AAW7MF91-F1
#
_entry.id   AF-A0AAW7MF91-F1
#
_cell.length_a   1.000
_cell.length_b   1.000
_cell.length_c   1.000
_cell.angle_alpha   90.00
_cell.angle_beta   90.00
_cell.angle_gamma   90.00
#
_symmetry.space_group_name_H-M   'P 1'
#
loop_
_entity.id
_entity.type
_entity.pdbx_description
1 polymer ?
#
loop_
_entity_poly.entity_id
_entity_poly.type
_entity_poly.pdbx_seq_one_letter_code
_entity_poly.pdbx_strand_id
1 'polypeptide(L)'
;MRILQLLFHNQNRNITQFLRFEQQDLFDHTIVYNPADSKPNLEVDFTEYDYIFYNNVDFAFEATAVVEAIRQMEAQQVDIAKLTLKNIDAITLYDFTTSDVRELFSSIIIKANAYPEQSLIAKYYLAQLESSHKLYIESNYIGRDLRNLWYKEDILYGFNDLIDHVPATTFAHCFIDDSAMIQYVERIFNHKSFEKDISQALQQRTFDSIRKLIAVCPSFKEEETSEMYLFYRLLEQHFDEEALNALVLYRSESYWRKQVEHIEANYDVDHIDIRQSAAWKKTQKFRNVRGQVKKWARKVEKAGLKILASQIKRDLKKPIWLISERTNTASDNSYFFFEYLRKHQNEVAAYYLIDKSATKAIEKLLPLGHVVYLKSFKHKLMMLLADQYITSFTIEETMMPYHGKLYRELYQQELAEKQIISIQHGMIIHNIAPYLSKKDYLVDYITANSQYERQIICETLGYKPEEVLITGMVRHDNLLKHRQFNDEILFMPTWQRGLQNLTVAQFLETEYYQKIKELVTDKRLVDYLEAHQLKLNILMHPQFEKYARYLTSEHPLIQYLTTEQVDIPSMVASCKCLITDFSSVAVDFLFQQKNVIFYQYNKYASHHVASKTIQYRDIGQVVTDLDQFFEALQTISEHDFKLIEPYQASYDKLFEVKSQTRKTLFETLKQL
;
A
#
# COMPACT_ATOMS: atom_id res chain seq x y z
N MET A 1 -23.74 -40.01 34.67
CA MET A 1 -22.56 -39.64 33.88
C MET A 1 -22.60 -38.14 33.73
N ARG A 2 -21.71 -37.44 34.43
CA ARG A 2 -21.58 -35.99 34.38
C ARG A 2 -20.56 -35.61 33.31
N ILE A 3 -20.95 -34.77 32.35
CA ILE A 3 -20.12 -34.38 31.21
C ILE A 3 -19.94 -32.86 31.20
N LEU A 4 -18.69 -32.42 31.25
CA LEU A 4 -18.31 -31.04 30.96
C LEU A 4 -18.10 -30.86 29.46
N GLN A 5 -18.66 -29.81 28.86
CA GLN A 5 -18.35 -29.41 27.48
C GLN A 5 -17.41 -28.20 27.48
N LEU A 6 -16.32 -28.27 26.72
CA LEU A 6 -15.58 -27.10 26.26
C LEU A 6 -15.88 -26.89 24.79
N LEU A 7 -16.55 -25.78 24.46
CA LEU A 7 -17.02 -25.44 23.13
C LEU A 7 -16.10 -24.41 22.48
N PHE A 8 -15.43 -24.77 21.38
CA PHE A 8 -14.51 -23.85 20.68
C PHE A 8 -15.28 -22.79 19.88
N HIS A 9 -14.94 -21.52 20.10
CA HIS A 9 -15.52 -20.33 19.45
C HIS A 9 -14.62 -19.81 18.31
N ASN A 10 -14.25 -20.70 17.39
CA ASN A 10 -13.42 -20.35 16.24
C ASN A 10 -14.13 -19.35 15.32
N GLN A 11 -13.39 -18.50 14.60
CA GLN A 11 -13.97 -17.52 13.67
C GLN A 11 -14.59 -18.20 12.44
N ASN A 12 -14.00 -19.29 11.97
CA ASN A 12 -14.43 -20.07 10.82
C ASN A 12 -15.58 -21.05 11.10
N ARG A 13 -16.10 -21.04 12.33
CA ARG A 13 -17.03 -22.04 12.85
C ARG A 13 -18.32 -22.21 12.04
N ASN A 14 -18.88 -23.42 12.08
CA ASN A 14 -20.28 -23.64 11.75
C ASN A 14 -21.21 -23.02 12.82
N ILE A 15 -21.84 -21.88 12.50
CA ILE A 15 -22.72 -21.16 13.45
C ILE A 15 -23.88 -22.03 13.94
N THR A 16 -24.52 -22.76 13.02
CA THR A 16 -25.73 -23.54 13.35
C THR A 16 -25.41 -24.64 14.35
N GLN A 17 -24.30 -25.35 14.13
CA GLN A 17 -23.87 -26.40 15.06
C GLN A 17 -23.39 -25.81 16.38
N PHE A 18 -22.68 -24.67 16.36
CA PHE A 18 -22.28 -23.97 17.57
C PHE A 18 -23.47 -23.64 18.48
N LEU A 19 -24.49 -22.97 17.95
CA LEU A 19 -25.70 -22.61 18.70
C LEU A 19 -26.44 -23.84 19.22
N ARG A 20 -26.45 -24.93 18.44
CA ARG A 20 -27.08 -26.18 18.84
C ARG A 20 -26.40 -26.81 20.05
N PHE A 21 -25.07 -26.87 20.07
CA PHE A 21 -24.30 -27.43 21.18
C PHE A 21 -24.24 -26.51 22.40
N GLU A 22 -24.26 -25.20 22.20
CA GLU A 22 -24.35 -24.22 23.28
C GLU A 22 -25.66 -24.37 24.08
N GLN A 23 -26.74 -24.77 23.41
CA GLN A 23 -28.08 -24.92 24.00
C GLN A 23 -28.44 -26.39 24.31
N GLN A 24 -27.46 -27.30 24.41
CA GLN A 24 -27.74 -28.72 24.71
C GLN A 24 -27.84 -29.01 26.20
N ASP A 25 -28.97 -29.58 26.61
CA ASP A 25 -29.21 -30.06 27.98
C ASP A 25 -28.43 -31.35 28.35
N LEU A 26 -27.68 -31.93 27.40
CA LEU A 26 -26.89 -33.13 27.63
C LEU A 26 -25.70 -32.90 28.57
N PHE A 27 -25.15 -31.69 28.58
CA PHE A 27 -23.92 -31.36 29.31
C PHE A 27 -24.28 -30.65 30.61
N ASP A 28 -23.67 -31.08 31.72
CA ASP A 28 -23.91 -30.48 33.04
C ASP A 28 -23.39 -29.03 33.08
N HIS A 29 -22.34 -28.74 32.33
CA HIS A 29 -21.79 -27.40 32.18
C HIS A 29 -21.14 -27.23 30.80
N THR A 30 -21.30 -26.05 30.19
CA THR A 30 -20.65 -25.68 28.92
C THR A 30 -19.79 -24.45 29.12
N ILE A 31 -18.51 -24.56 28.77
CA ILE A 31 -17.56 -23.45 28.74
C ILE A 31 -17.25 -23.10 27.30
N VAL A 32 -17.45 -21.84 26.92
CA VAL A 32 -17.09 -21.34 25.59
C VAL A 32 -15.65 -20.83 25.62
N TYR A 33 -14.82 -21.32 24.70
CA TYR A 33 -13.40 -21.02 24.63
C TYR A 33 -13.01 -20.43 23.27
N ASN A 34 -12.39 -19.25 23.27
CA ASN A 34 -11.84 -18.64 22.06
C ASN A 34 -10.30 -18.69 22.11
N PRO A 35 -9.63 -19.47 21.24
CA PRO A 35 -8.17 -19.52 21.17
C PRO A 35 -7.48 -18.19 20.86
N ALA A 36 -8.21 -17.21 20.33
CA ALA A 36 -7.69 -15.86 20.08
C ALA A 36 -7.49 -15.04 21.36
N ASP A 37 -8.13 -15.43 22.47
CA ASP A 37 -8.06 -14.70 23.73
C ASP A 37 -6.76 -15.03 24.47
N SER A 38 -6.04 -14.00 24.91
CA SER A 38 -4.69 -14.16 25.48
C SER A 38 -4.65 -14.64 26.94
N LYS A 39 -5.78 -14.64 27.66
CA LYS A 39 -5.88 -15.06 29.07
C LYS A 39 -7.27 -15.63 29.44
N PRO A 40 -7.59 -16.84 29.01
CA PRO A 40 -8.81 -17.51 29.45
C PRO A 40 -8.58 -18.09 30.84
N ASN A 41 -9.18 -17.48 31.87
CA ASN A 41 -9.13 -18.00 33.23
C ASN A 41 -10.14 -19.16 33.35
N LEU A 42 -9.66 -20.39 33.16
CA LEU A 42 -10.47 -21.61 33.12
C LEU A 42 -10.19 -22.48 34.36
N GLU A 43 -10.53 -21.98 35.54
CA GLU A 43 -10.50 -22.81 36.75
C GLU A 43 -11.73 -23.72 36.78
N VAL A 44 -11.50 -25.04 36.72
CA VAL A 44 -12.55 -26.06 36.73
C VAL A 44 -12.15 -27.15 37.72
N ASP A 45 -13.06 -27.51 38.62
CA ASP A 45 -12.90 -28.69 39.47
C ASP A 45 -13.26 -29.96 38.68
N PHE A 46 -12.24 -30.71 38.29
CA PHE A 46 -12.41 -31.93 37.51
C PHE A 46 -13.07 -33.08 38.29
N THR A 47 -13.15 -33.02 39.62
CA THR A 47 -13.77 -34.07 40.44
C THR A 47 -15.31 -34.08 40.32
N GLU A 48 -15.88 -33.01 39.76
CA GLU A 48 -17.31 -32.89 39.51
C GLU A 48 -17.77 -33.55 38.19
N TYR A 49 -16.86 -34.08 37.37
CA TYR A 49 -17.20 -34.61 36.06
C TYR A 49 -16.61 -36.01 35.86
N ASP A 50 -17.31 -36.84 35.09
CA ASP A 50 -16.82 -38.16 34.70
C ASP A 50 -16.03 -38.06 33.38
N TYR A 51 -16.49 -37.21 32.46
CA TYR A 51 -15.90 -36.97 31.14
C TYR A 51 -15.90 -35.49 30.76
N ILE A 52 -14.99 -35.12 29.87
CA ILE A 52 -14.88 -33.80 29.28
C ILE A 52 -14.95 -33.95 27.76
N PHE A 53 -15.89 -33.24 27.13
CA PHE A 53 -16.03 -33.17 25.69
C PHE A 53 -15.50 -31.83 25.17
N TYR A 54 -14.36 -31.87 24.48
CA TYR A 54 -13.79 -30.73 23.79
C TYR A 54 -14.35 -30.72 22.37
N ASN A 55 -15.23 -29.76 22.11
CA ASN A 55 -16.09 -29.73 20.95
C ASN A 55 -15.66 -28.65 19.96
N ASN A 56 -14.94 -29.06 18.92
CA ASN A 56 -14.79 -28.24 17.73
C ASN A 56 -15.97 -28.49 16.80
N VAL A 57 -16.87 -27.52 16.76
CA VAL A 57 -18.12 -27.53 15.98
C VAL A 57 -17.92 -27.54 14.48
N ASP A 58 -16.68 -27.55 13.99
CA ASP A 58 -16.40 -27.78 12.58
C ASP A 58 -16.32 -29.27 12.22
N PHE A 59 -16.40 -30.16 13.22
CA PHE A 59 -16.46 -31.61 13.03
C PHE A 59 -17.90 -32.09 13.20
N ALA A 60 -18.39 -32.79 12.18
CA ALA A 60 -19.75 -33.33 12.16
C ALA A 60 -19.93 -34.38 13.25
N PHE A 61 -20.66 -33.99 14.31
CA PHE A 61 -20.96 -34.88 15.41
C PHE A 61 -22.30 -34.49 16.04
N GLU A 62 -23.10 -35.48 16.36
CA GLU A 62 -24.40 -35.31 17.01
C GLU A 62 -24.25 -35.43 18.53
N ALA A 63 -24.93 -34.57 19.29
CA ALA A 63 -24.82 -34.60 20.76
C ALA A 63 -25.18 -35.98 21.35
N THR A 64 -26.20 -36.65 20.80
CA THR A 64 -26.59 -38.00 21.23
C THR A 64 -25.52 -39.06 20.99
N ALA A 65 -24.60 -38.83 20.06
CA ALA A 65 -23.48 -39.73 19.77
C ALA A 65 -22.35 -39.63 20.81
N VAL A 66 -22.28 -38.55 21.62
CA VAL A 66 -21.30 -38.39 22.71
C VAL A 66 -21.45 -39.52 23.73
N VAL A 67 -22.68 -39.82 24.13
CA VAL A 67 -22.97 -40.88 25.11
C VAL A 67 -22.60 -42.25 24.56
N GLU A 68 -22.84 -42.49 23.28
CA GLU A 68 -22.50 -43.75 22.63
C GLU A 68 -20.99 -43.93 22.49
N ALA A 69 -20.26 -42.86 22.15
CA ALA A 69 -18.81 -42.84 22.14
C ALA A 69 -18.23 -43.19 23.52
N ILE A 70 -18.79 -42.62 24.60
CA ILE A 70 -18.35 -42.92 25.96
C ILE A 70 -18.57 -44.40 26.31
N ARG A 71 -19.73 -44.98 25.96
CA ARG A 71 -19.97 -46.42 26.17
C ARG A 71 -18.95 -47.30 25.44
N GLN A 72 -18.57 -46.91 24.22
CA GLN A 72 -17.53 -47.61 23.47
C GLN A 72 -16.16 -47.45 24.12
N MET A 73 -15.84 -46.26 24.66
CA MET A 73 -14.61 -46.03 25.43
C MET A 73 -14.54 -46.97 26.65
N GLU A 74 -15.63 -47.07 27.42
CA GLU A 74 -15.73 -47.98 28.57
C GLU A 74 -15.56 -49.45 28.16
N ALA A 75 -16.21 -49.85 27.06
CA ALA A 75 -16.13 -51.23 26.55
C ALA A 75 -14.73 -51.61 26.06
N GLN A 76 -14.00 -50.67 25.45
CA GLN A 76 -12.63 -50.85 24.95
C GLN A 76 -11.57 -50.51 26.01
N GLN A 77 -11.97 -50.08 27.21
CA GLN A 77 -11.09 -49.65 28.30
C GLN A 77 -10.08 -48.57 27.88
N VAL A 78 -10.53 -47.59 27.11
CA VAL A 78 -9.73 -46.43 26.70
C VAL A 78 -10.22 -45.17 27.39
N ASP A 79 -9.28 -44.27 27.70
CA ASP A 79 -9.60 -43.01 28.40
C ASP A 79 -9.91 -41.85 27.44
N ILE A 80 -9.68 -42.05 26.13
CA ILE A 80 -9.81 -41.01 25.09
C ILE A 80 -10.58 -41.53 23.87
N ALA A 81 -11.53 -40.74 23.38
CA ALA A 81 -12.11 -40.89 22.04
C ALA A 81 -11.90 -39.63 21.20
N LYS A 82 -11.35 -39.78 20.00
CA LYS A 82 -11.03 -38.67 19.09
C LYS A 82 -11.85 -38.78 17.81
N LEU A 83 -12.44 -37.67 17.39
CA LEU A 83 -13.01 -37.55 16.06
C LEU A 83 -11.91 -37.34 15.03
N THR A 84 -12.02 -37.99 13.88
CA THR A 84 -11.03 -37.91 12.81
C THR A 84 -11.67 -37.79 11.44
N LEU A 85 -11.05 -37.02 10.56
CA LEU A 85 -11.37 -36.89 9.14
C LEU A 85 -10.73 -38.00 8.31
N LYS A 86 -9.89 -38.85 8.92
CA LYS A 86 -9.22 -39.96 8.27
C LYS A 86 -10.08 -41.22 8.30
N ASN A 87 -9.77 -42.14 7.39
CA ASN A 87 -10.27 -43.50 7.47
C ASN A 87 -9.61 -44.20 8.68
N ILE A 88 -10.42 -44.78 9.58
CA ILE A 88 -9.94 -45.40 10.83
C ILE A 88 -8.93 -46.53 10.56
N ASP A 89 -9.13 -47.30 9.48
CA ASP A 89 -8.26 -48.44 9.13
C ASP A 89 -6.87 -47.99 8.64
N ALA A 90 -6.69 -46.69 8.33
CA ALA A 90 -5.45 -46.11 7.82
C ALA A 90 -4.65 -45.34 8.90
N ILE A 91 -5.11 -45.35 10.16
CA ILE A 91 -4.47 -44.62 11.26
C ILE A 91 -3.19 -45.34 11.70
N THR A 92 -2.09 -44.61 11.72
CA THR A 92 -0.75 -45.09 12.11
C THR A 92 -0.36 -44.58 13.50
N LEU A 93 0.70 -45.15 14.08
CA LEU A 93 1.21 -44.73 15.41
C LEU A 93 1.81 -43.31 15.42
N TYR A 94 2.06 -42.69 14.26
CA TYR A 94 2.71 -41.38 14.12
C TYR A 94 1.86 -40.42 13.29
N ASP A 95 0.62 -40.24 13.73
CA ASP A 95 -0.47 -39.83 12.83
C ASP A 95 -0.57 -38.32 12.54
N PHE A 96 0.39 -37.51 12.98
CA PHE A 96 0.57 -36.14 12.46
C PHE A 96 1.23 -36.20 11.08
N THR A 97 0.58 -36.88 10.15
CA THR A 97 0.94 -36.89 8.75
C THR A 97 0.71 -35.49 8.19
N THR A 98 1.60 -35.05 7.30
CA THR A 98 1.58 -33.70 6.73
C THR A 98 0.25 -33.33 6.05
N SER A 99 -0.58 -34.30 5.67
CA SER A 99 -1.81 -34.10 4.88
C SER A 99 -2.95 -33.31 5.56
N ASP A 100 -3.10 -33.31 6.90
CA ASP A 100 -4.28 -32.70 7.53
C ASP A 100 -4.02 -32.02 8.89
N VAL A 101 -3.66 -30.73 8.84
CA VAL A 101 -3.44 -29.87 10.03
C VAL A 101 -4.68 -29.70 10.91
N ARG A 102 -5.88 -30.04 10.40
CA ARG A 102 -7.14 -29.89 11.15
C ARG A 102 -7.30 -30.94 12.24
N GLU A 103 -6.65 -32.10 12.08
CA GLU A 103 -6.73 -33.20 13.04
C GLU A 103 -6.25 -32.80 14.44
N LEU A 104 -5.33 -31.84 14.53
CA LEU A 104 -4.83 -31.30 15.78
C LEU A 104 -5.90 -30.51 16.56
N PHE A 105 -6.91 -30.02 15.85
CA PHE A 105 -8.01 -29.23 16.41
C PHE A 105 -9.35 -29.99 16.40
N SER A 106 -9.31 -31.31 16.25
CA SER A 106 -10.51 -32.16 16.22
C SER A 106 -11.25 -32.21 17.55
N SER A 107 -12.52 -32.59 17.51
CA SER A 107 -13.27 -32.86 18.74
C SER A 107 -12.74 -34.12 19.44
N ILE A 108 -12.64 -34.08 20.77
CA ILE A 108 -12.12 -35.19 21.58
C ILE A 108 -12.89 -35.31 22.89
N ILE A 109 -13.17 -36.54 23.31
CA ILE A 109 -13.77 -36.89 24.60
C ILE A 109 -12.67 -37.49 25.46
N ILE A 110 -12.51 -37.00 26.67
CA ILE A 110 -11.48 -37.42 27.62
C ILE A 110 -12.15 -37.76 28.93
N LYS A 111 -11.75 -38.86 29.56
CA LYS A 111 -12.14 -39.17 30.94
C LYS A 111 -11.57 -38.10 31.90
N ALA A 112 -12.39 -37.54 32.78
CA ALA A 112 -12.02 -36.33 33.54
C ALA A 112 -10.78 -36.50 34.42
N ASN A 113 -10.56 -37.72 34.94
CA ASN A 113 -9.41 -38.06 35.78
C ASN A 113 -8.11 -38.36 34.99
N ALA A 114 -8.17 -38.45 33.66
CA ALA A 114 -6.96 -38.52 32.84
C ALA A 114 -6.21 -37.18 32.92
N TYR A 115 -4.87 -37.23 32.98
CA TYR A 115 -4.01 -36.03 33.11
C TYR A 115 -4.37 -35.13 34.32
N PRO A 116 -4.39 -35.65 35.56
CA PRO A 116 -4.99 -34.97 36.71
C PRO A 116 -4.29 -33.65 37.11
N GLU A 117 -3.01 -33.49 36.81
CA GLU A 117 -2.21 -32.31 37.20
C GLU A 117 -2.20 -31.20 36.13
N GLN A 118 -2.96 -31.35 35.04
CA GLN A 118 -2.91 -30.46 33.88
C GLN A 118 -4.12 -29.53 33.80
N SER A 119 -3.93 -28.34 33.24
CA SER A 119 -5.02 -27.38 32.97
C SER A 119 -5.99 -27.92 31.92
N LEU A 120 -7.21 -27.37 31.85
CA LEU A 120 -8.24 -27.79 30.90
C LEU A 120 -7.73 -27.78 29.44
N ILE A 121 -7.00 -26.74 29.04
CA ILE A 121 -6.43 -26.62 27.69
C ILE A 121 -5.22 -27.54 27.50
N ALA A 122 -4.36 -27.69 28.50
CA ALA A 122 -3.22 -28.62 28.41
C ALA A 122 -3.69 -30.07 28.28
N LYS A 123 -4.75 -30.49 29.00
CA LYS A 123 -5.39 -31.80 28.86
C LYS A 123 -5.83 -32.07 27.43
N TYR A 124 -6.51 -31.11 26.80
CA TYR A 124 -6.94 -31.20 25.41
C TYR A 124 -5.78 -31.48 24.47
N TYR A 125 -4.74 -30.66 24.52
CA TYR A 125 -3.63 -30.78 23.59
C TYR A 125 -2.75 -32.00 23.85
N LEU A 126 -2.48 -32.36 25.11
CA LEU A 126 -1.76 -33.60 25.43
C LEU A 126 -2.52 -34.83 24.92
N ALA A 127 -3.84 -34.86 25.13
CA ALA A 127 -4.68 -35.92 24.60
C ALA A 127 -4.77 -35.88 23.08
N GLN A 128 -4.68 -34.73 22.41
CA GLN A 128 -4.57 -34.68 20.94
C GLN A 128 -3.29 -35.35 20.45
N LEU A 129 -2.18 -35.11 21.14
CA LEU A 129 -0.84 -35.59 20.81
C LEU A 129 -0.59 -37.08 21.14
N GLU A 130 -1.35 -37.69 22.06
CA GLU A 130 -1.15 -39.08 22.46
C GLU A 130 -1.40 -40.08 21.32
N SER A 131 -0.45 -40.95 20.98
CA SER A 131 -0.61 -41.85 19.83
C SER A 131 -1.10 -43.26 20.18
N SER A 132 -1.04 -43.66 21.44
CA SER A 132 -1.41 -45.01 21.89
C SER A 132 -2.72 -45.01 22.68
N HIS A 133 -3.60 -45.99 22.43
CA HIS A 133 -4.83 -46.25 23.22
C HIS A 133 -5.96 -45.21 23.12
N LYS A 134 -6.39 -44.90 21.88
CA LYS A 134 -7.58 -44.06 21.60
C LYS A 134 -8.66 -44.82 20.85
N LEU A 135 -9.91 -44.51 21.14
CA LEU A 135 -11.03 -44.79 20.24
C LEU A 135 -11.06 -43.71 19.14
N TYR A 136 -11.10 -44.11 17.87
CA TYR A 136 -11.26 -43.18 16.75
C TYR A 136 -12.68 -43.25 16.21
N ILE A 137 -13.25 -42.09 15.88
CA ILE A 137 -14.60 -41.96 15.34
C ILE A 137 -14.54 -41.12 14.07
N GLU A 138 -14.97 -41.69 12.93
CA GLU A 138 -14.98 -40.95 11.66
C GLU A 138 -15.95 -39.77 11.72
N SER A 139 -15.50 -38.65 11.19
CA SER A 139 -16.23 -37.38 11.14
C SER A 139 -15.95 -36.68 9.82
N ASN A 140 -16.82 -35.72 9.47
CA ASN A 140 -16.63 -34.84 8.32
C ASN A 140 -16.37 -33.41 8.77
N TYR A 141 -15.59 -32.66 8.01
CA TYR A 141 -15.42 -31.23 8.24
C TYR A 141 -16.60 -30.46 7.66
N ILE A 142 -17.31 -29.70 8.50
CA ILE A 142 -18.51 -28.92 8.15
C ILE A 142 -18.41 -27.44 8.55
N GLY A 143 -17.20 -26.96 8.85
CA GLY A 143 -16.90 -25.54 8.97
C GLY A 143 -16.97 -24.80 7.62
N ARG A 144 -16.71 -23.48 7.65
CA ARG A 144 -16.75 -22.64 6.44
C ARG A 144 -15.53 -22.88 5.52
N ASP A 145 -15.52 -22.22 4.36
CA ASP A 145 -14.47 -22.36 3.32
C ASP A 145 -13.05 -22.20 3.88
N LEU A 146 -12.23 -23.24 3.73
CA LEU A 146 -10.85 -23.32 4.22
C LEU A 146 -9.89 -22.29 3.57
N ARG A 147 -10.32 -21.61 2.51
CA ARG A 147 -9.49 -20.62 1.80
C ARG A 147 -9.63 -19.20 2.36
N ASN A 148 -10.61 -18.97 3.24
CA ASN A 148 -10.84 -17.65 3.82
C ASN A 148 -9.77 -17.29 4.87
N LEU A 149 -9.74 -16.02 5.29
CA LEU A 149 -8.75 -15.53 6.25
C LEU A 149 -9.00 -16.05 7.67
N TRP A 150 -10.25 -16.11 8.10
CA TRP A 150 -10.64 -16.59 9.43
C TRP A 150 -10.11 -17.98 9.74
N TYR A 151 -10.24 -18.92 8.80
CA TYR A 151 -9.68 -20.27 8.95
C TYR A 151 -8.17 -20.26 9.18
N LYS A 152 -7.44 -19.39 8.47
CA LYS A 152 -5.99 -19.29 8.61
C LYS A 152 -5.57 -18.70 9.95
N GLU A 153 -6.33 -17.72 10.44
CA GLU A 153 -6.13 -17.16 11.77
C GLU A 153 -6.43 -18.20 12.87
N ASP A 154 -7.53 -18.93 12.77
CA ASP A 154 -7.91 -19.98 13.74
C ASP A 154 -6.83 -21.07 13.86
N ILE A 155 -6.23 -21.50 12.74
CA ILE A 155 -5.13 -22.47 12.74
C ILE A 155 -3.89 -21.91 13.47
N LEU A 156 -3.55 -20.65 13.27
CA LEU A 156 -2.42 -20.00 13.95
C LEU A 156 -2.70 -19.80 15.44
N TYR A 157 -3.91 -19.36 15.81
CA TYR A 157 -4.29 -19.25 17.21
C TYR A 157 -4.23 -20.60 17.92
N GLY A 158 -4.80 -21.65 17.33
CA GLY A 158 -4.75 -23.00 17.88
C GLY A 158 -3.33 -23.55 17.98
N PHE A 159 -2.46 -23.27 17.00
CA PHE A 159 -1.05 -23.67 17.05
C PHE A 159 -0.30 -22.95 18.18
N ASN A 160 -0.47 -21.64 18.30
CA ASN A 160 0.15 -20.87 19.36
C ASN A 160 -0.33 -21.34 20.75
N ASP A 161 -1.63 -21.59 20.87
CA ASP A 161 -2.23 -22.07 22.11
C ASP A 161 -1.72 -23.46 22.52
N LEU A 162 -1.51 -24.36 21.55
CA LEU A 162 -0.83 -25.64 21.76
C LEU A 162 0.58 -25.46 22.33
N ILE A 163 1.40 -24.62 21.68
CA ILE A 163 2.81 -24.42 22.06
C ILE A 163 2.95 -23.62 23.38
N ASP A 164 1.92 -22.87 23.77
CA ASP A 164 1.85 -22.18 25.05
C ASP A 164 1.54 -23.14 26.21
N HIS A 165 0.79 -24.22 25.96
CA HIS A 165 0.31 -25.14 27.00
C HIS A 165 1.02 -26.51 27.04
N VAL A 166 1.72 -26.89 25.98
CA VAL A 166 2.43 -28.17 25.89
C VAL A 166 3.93 -27.92 25.67
N PRO A 167 4.82 -28.65 26.39
CA PRO A 167 6.26 -28.56 26.15
C PRO A 167 6.61 -28.86 24.68
N ALA A 168 7.46 -28.02 24.09
CA ALA A 168 7.92 -28.17 22.71
C ALA A 168 8.56 -29.56 22.43
N THR A 169 9.22 -30.15 23.44
CA THR A 169 9.77 -31.51 23.35
C THR A 169 8.70 -32.59 23.18
N THR A 170 7.58 -32.46 23.90
CA THR A 170 6.44 -33.37 23.77
C THR A 170 5.83 -33.27 22.38
N PHE A 171 5.67 -32.05 21.85
CA PHE A 171 5.22 -31.84 20.48
C PHE A 171 6.15 -32.49 19.44
N ALA A 172 7.48 -32.29 19.58
CA ALA A 172 8.47 -32.86 18.66
C ALA A 172 8.45 -34.39 18.62
N HIS A 173 8.29 -35.06 19.77
CA HIS A 173 8.25 -36.53 19.84
C HIS A 173 7.01 -37.17 19.20
N CYS A 174 6.02 -36.38 18.78
CA CYS A 174 4.82 -36.89 18.10
C CYS A 174 5.05 -37.21 16.62
N PHE A 175 6.19 -36.79 16.08
CA PHE A 175 6.54 -36.97 14.67
C PHE A 175 7.56 -38.11 14.51
N ILE A 176 7.55 -38.74 13.34
CA ILE A 176 8.48 -39.84 13.00
C ILE A 176 9.93 -39.34 13.02
N ASP A 177 10.14 -38.13 12.52
CA ASP A 177 11.42 -37.46 12.44
C ASP A 177 11.23 -35.93 12.41
N ASP A 178 12.35 -35.21 12.54
CA ASP A 178 12.38 -33.75 12.51
C ASP A 178 11.82 -33.17 11.21
N SER A 179 12.02 -33.86 10.07
CA SER A 179 11.53 -33.41 8.76
C SER A 179 10.01 -33.40 8.70
N ALA A 180 9.36 -34.44 9.23
CA ALA A 180 7.90 -34.54 9.31
C ALA A 180 7.31 -33.43 10.19
N MET A 181 7.95 -33.13 11.33
CA MET A 181 7.53 -32.02 12.20
C MET A 181 7.69 -30.68 11.49
N ILE A 182 8.85 -30.42 10.89
CA ILE A 182 9.13 -29.17 10.17
C ILE A 182 8.06 -28.98 9.09
N GLN A 183 7.84 -29.96 8.21
CA GLN A 183 6.83 -29.88 7.15
C GLN A 183 5.41 -29.64 7.69
N TYR A 184 5.09 -30.17 8.86
CA TYR A 184 3.81 -29.95 9.51
C TYR A 184 3.65 -28.49 9.98
N VAL A 185 4.66 -27.95 10.67
CA VAL A 185 4.70 -26.55 11.11
C VAL A 185 4.59 -25.62 9.90
N GLU A 186 5.33 -25.89 8.82
CA GLU A 186 5.29 -25.13 7.56
C GLU A 186 3.92 -25.10 6.86
N ARG A 187 3.07 -26.11 7.10
CA ARG A 187 1.69 -26.11 6.60
C ARG A 187 0.74 -25.30 7.47
N ILE A 188 0.98 -25.24 8.77
CA ILE A 188 0.21 -24.40 9.71
C ILE A 188 0.41 -22.93 9.38
N PHE A 189 1.67 -22.49 9.22
CA PHE A 189 1.95 -21.10 8.86
C PHE A 189 2.03 -20.95 7.33
N ASN A 190 0.89 -20.69 6.69
CA ASN A 190 0.84 -20.48 5.24
C ASN A 190 1.57 -19.19 4.84
N HIS A 191 2.82 -19.30 4.41
CA HIS A 191 3.68 -18.18 3.99
C HIS A 191 3.13 -17.33 2.83
N LYS A 192 2.03 -17.71 2.17
CA LYS A 192 1.42 -16.87 1.11
C LYS A 192 0.52 -15.76 1.64
N SER A 193 -0.03 -15.97 2.83
CA SER A 193 -0.96 -15.05 3.50
C SER A 193 -0.44 -14.62 4.86
N PHE A 194 0.49 -15.37 5.45
CA PHE A 194 1.05 -15.06 6.75
C PHE A 194 1.65 -13.66 6.78
N GLU A 195 2.39 -13.25 5.75
CA GLU A 195 3.03 -11.93 5.71
C GLU A 195 2.08 -10.80 5.31
N LYS A 196 0.99 -11.14 4.62
CA LYS A 196 0.12 -10.15 3.97
C LYS A 196 -1.16 -9.86 4.72
N ASP A 197 -1.81 -10.92 5.19
CA ASP A 197 -3.18 -10.88 5.64
C ASP A 197 -3.29 -11.06 7.16
N ILE A 198 -2.28 -11.67 7.81
CA ILE A 198 -2.23 -11.86 9.28
C ILE A 198 -1.69 -10.60 9.97
N SER A 199 -2.28 -10.23 11.11
CA SER A 199 -1.87 -9.08 11.93
C SER A 199 -0.47 -9.24 12.53
N GLN A 200 0.23 -8.14 12.79
CA GLN A 200 1.59 -8.19 13.35
C GLN A 200 1.61 -8.83 14.74
N ALA A 201 0.57 -8.61 15.54
CA ALA A 201 0.46 -9.24 16.87
C ALA A 201 0.39 -10.77 16.79
N LEU A 202 -0.39 -11.32 15.86
CA LEU A 202 -0.48 -12.77 15.66
C LEU A 202 0.78 -13.33 14.98
N GLN A 203 1.41 -12.56 14.08
CA GLN A 203 2.72 -12.93 13.52
C GLN A 203 3.76 -13.08 14.63
N GLN A 204 3.85 -12.10 15.54
CA GLN A 204 4.80 -12.11 16.64
C GLN A 204 4.60 -13.30 17.59
N ARG A 205 3.35 -13.56 17.99
CA ARG A 205 3.00 -14.71 18.83
C ARG A 205 3.38 -16.04 18.16
N THR A 206 3.18 -16.12 16.85
CA THR A 206 3.58 -17.29 16.05
C THR A 206 5.10 -17.45 15.99
N PHE A 207 5.84 -16.35 15.83
CA PHE A 207 7.30 -16.38 15.87
C PHE A 207 7.84 -16.84 17.23
N ASP A 208 7.26 -16.36 18.34
CA ASP A 208 7.63 -16.84 19.67
C ASP A 208 7.40 -18.34 19.84
N SER A 209 6.28 -18.85 19.32
CA SER A 209 5.97 -20.29 19.32
C SER A 209 6.96 -21.10 18.47
N ILE A 210 7.31 -20.60 17.28
CA ILE A 210 8.31 -21.24 16.42
C ILE A 210 9.70 -21.22 17.08
N ARG A 211 10.11 -20.16 17.78
CA ARG A 211 11.38 -20.12 18.52
C ARG A 211 11.47 -21.21 19.59
N LYS A 212 10.39 -21.46 20.32
CA LYS A 212 10.32 -22.57 21.29
C LYS A 212 10.58 -23.92 20.62
N LEU A 213 10.08 -24.12 19.38
CA LEU A 213 10.34 -25.32 18.58
C LEU A 213 11.78 -25.40 18.05
N ILE A 214 12.34 -24.29 17.55
CA ILE A 214 13.75 -24.22 17.09
C ILE A 214 14.70 -24.60 18.23
N ALA A 215 14.41 -24.18 19.46
CA ALA A 215 15.25 -24.46 20.63
C ALA A 215 15.36 -25.97 20.95
N VAL A 216 14.33 -26.76 20.63
CA VAL A 216 14.31 -28.21 20.86
C VAL A 216 14.66 -29.04 19.61
N CYS A 217 14.52 -28.45 18.42
CA CYS A 217 14.85 -29.07 17.14
C CYS A 217 15.72 -28.10 16.30
N PRO A 218 17.05 -28.16 16.43
CA PRO A 218 17.96 -27.31 15.67
C PRO A 218 17.87 -27.53 14.15
N SER A 219 17.36 -28.69 13.70
CA SER A 219 17.20 -29.02 12.29
C SER A 219 16.24 -28.09 11.53
N PHE A 220 15.45 -27.23 12.18
CA PHE A 220 14.78 -26.13 11.48
C PHE A 220 15.77 -25.22 10.71
N LYS A 221 17.03 -25.15 11.13
CA LYS A 221 18.05 -24.23 10.60
C LYS A 221 18.96 -24.87 9.56
N GLU A 222 18.71 -26.13 9.21
CA GLU A 222 19.49 -26.92 8.26
C GLU A 222 18.82 -26.88 6.88
N GLU A 223 19.61 -26.70 5.84
CA GLU A 223 19.11 -26.62 4.46
C GLU A 223 18.61 -27.98 3.95
N GLU A 224 19.11 -29.08 4.53
CA GLU A 224 18.75 -30.45 4.17
C GLU A 224 17.31 -30.82 4.60
N THR A 225 16.77 -30.13 5.60
CA THR A 225 15.51 -30.45 6.27
C THR A 225 14.42 -29.41 6.03
N SER A 226 14.78 -28.15 5.76
CA SER A 226 13.83 -27.08 5.42
C SER A 226 14.38 -26.15 4.34
N GLU A 227 13.55 -25.89 3.32
CA GLU A 227 13.81 -24.81 2.36
C GLU A 227 13.81 -23.43 3.03
N MET A 228 13.11 -23.28 4.15
CA MET A 228 12.99 -22.04 4.92
C MET A 228 14.06 -21.87 6.01
N TYR A 229 15.19 -22.59 5.92
CA TYR A 229 16.25 -22.55 6.94
C TYR A 229 16.74 -21.13 7.31
N LEU A 230 16.81 -20.19 6.35
CA LEU A 230 17.22 -18.81 6.62
C LEU A 230 16.19 -18.07 7.48
N PHE A 231 14.89 -18.30 7.23
CA PHE A 231 13.82 -17.74 8.02
C PHE A 231 13.95 -18.17 9.48
N TYR A 232 14.17 -19.45 9.74
CA TYR A 232 14.34 -19.96 11.11
C TYR A 232 15.63 -19.46 11.78
N ARG A 233 16.74 -19.32 11.03
CA ARG A 233 17.99 -18.72 11.56
C ARG A 233 17.80 -17.26 11.97
N LEU A 234 17.03 -16.50 11.20
CA LEU A 234 16.73 -15.10 11.52
C LEU A 234 15.79 -14.99 12.73
N LEU A 235 14.78 -15.86 12.83
CA LEU A 235 13.90 -15.92 14.00
C LEU A 235 14.66 -16.25 15.29
N GLU A 236 15.59 -17.21 15.26
CA GLU A 236 16.44 -17.53 16.41
C GLU A 236 17.24 -16.32 16.92
N GLN A 237 17.65 -15.45 16.00
CA GLN A 237 18.42 -14.23 16.32
C GLN A 237 17.55 -13.01 16.63
N HIS A 238 16.22 -13.17 16.72
CA HIS A 238 15.25 -12.09 16.92
C HIS A 238 15.25 -11.02 15.82
N PHE A 239 15.60 -11.39 14.59
CA PHE A 239 15.52 -10.55 13.40
C PHE A 239 14.19 -10.78 12.66
N ASP A 240 13.10 -10.33 13.28
CA ASP A 240 11.72 -10.74 12.93
C ASP A 240 11.25 -10.12 11.61
N GLU A 241 11.64 -8.88 11.34
CA GLU A 241 11.36 -8.21 10.07
C GLU A 241 12.13 -8.86 8.91
N GLU A 242 13.41 -9.16 9.13
CA GLU A 242 14.24 -9.87 8.16
C GLU A 242 13.73 -11.29 7.91
N ALA A 243 13.28 -11.98 8.95
CA ALA A 243 12.65 -13.29 8.84
C ALA A 243 11.38 -13.22 7.97
N LEU A 244 10.51 -12.23 8.21
CA LEU A 244 9.33 -12.02 7.37
C LEU A 244 9.69 -11.73 5.91
N ASN A 245 10.75 -10.94 5.68
CA ASN A 245 11.27 -10.70 4.33
C ASN A 245 11.84 -11.97 3.69
N ALA A 246 12.51 -12.84 4.46
CA ALA A 246 12.97 -14.14 3.97
C ALA A 246 11.79 -15.02 3.54
N LEU A 247 10.66 -15.04 4.27
CA LEU A 247 9.44 -15.74 3.84
C LEU A 247 8.92 -15.23 2.50
N VAL A 248 8.95 -13.91 2.26
CA VAL A 248 8.57 -13.31 0.96
C VAL A 248 9.48 -13.84 -0.16
N LEU A 249 10.79 -13.93 0.10
CA LEU A 249 11.76 -14.45 -0.85
C LEU A 249 11.49 -15.92 -1.16
N TYR A 250 11.26 -16.76 -0.15
CA TYR A 250 10.92 -18.16 -0.34
C TYR A 250 9.62 -18.36 -1.11
N ARG A 251 8.59 -17.55 -0.87
CA ARG A 251 7.39 -17.58 -1.69
C ARG A 251 7.68 -17.30 -3.16
N SER A 252 8.50 -16.28 -3.42
CA SER A 252 8.91 -15.92 -4.77
C SER A 252 9.71 -17.07 -5.38
N GLU A 253 10.67 -17.62 -4.66
CA GLU A 253 11.50 -18.73 -5.08
C GLU A 253 10.67 -19.99 -5.36
N SER A 254 9.84 -20.48 -4.45
CA SER A 254 8.98 -21.65 -4.68
C SER A 254 7.99 -21.43 -5.83
N TYR A 255 7.50 -20.19 -6.02
CA TYR A 255 6.71 -19.86 -7.21
C TYR A 255 7.55 -20.02 -8.48
N TRP A 256 8.74 -19.44 -8.53
CA TRP A 256 9.64 -19.55 -9.68
C TRP A 256 10.13 -20.99 -9.88
N ARG A 257 10.39 -21.76 -8.82
CA ARG A 257 10.77 -23.16 -8.90
C ARG A 257 9.64 -24.00 -9.46
N LYS A 258 8.39 -23.80 -9.02
CA LYS A 258 7.23 -24.48 -9.64
C LYS A 258 7.01 -24.07 -11.09
N GLN A 259 7.27 -22.81 -11.44
CA GLN A 259 7.26 -22.38 -12.84
C GLN A 259 8.39 -23.04 -13.63
N VAL A 260 9.59 -23.14 -13.05
CA VAL A 260 10.76 -23.78 -13.65
C VAL A 260 10.53 -25.28 -13.79
N GLU A 261 10.09 -26.00 -12.77
CA GLU A 261 9.71 -27.42 -12.81
C GLU A 261 8.60 -27.67 -13.82
N HIS A 262 7.57 -26.80 -13.90
CA HIS A 262 6.54 -26.90 -14.94
C HIS A 262 7.11 -26.67 -16.33
N ILE A 263 8.09 -25.77 -16.47
CA ILE A 263 8.78 -25.54 -17.73
C ILE A 263 9.68 -26.76 -18.03
N GLU A 264 10.52 -27.23 -17.11
CA GLU A 264 11.43 -28.38 -17.22
C GLU A 264 10.70 -29.71 -17.49
N ALA A 265 9.54 -29.93 -16.87
CA ALA A 265 8.73 -31.12 -17.11
C ALA A 265 8.06 -31.09 -18.49
N ASN A 266 7.83 -29.90 -19.05
CA ASN A 266 7.21 -29.72 -20.37
C ASN A 266 8.21 -29.39 -21.49
N TYR A 267 9.46 -29.08 -21.13
CA TYR A 267 10.53 -28.63 -22.01
C TYR A 267 11.86 -29.12 -21.44
N ASP A 268 12.67 -29.80 -22.23
CA ASP A 268 14.00 -30.26 -21.81
C ASP A 268 14.91 -29.04 -21.57
N VAL A 269 15.04 -28.61 -20.31
CA VAL A 269 15.84 -27.43 -19.93
C VAL A 269 17.06 -27.89 -19.14
N ASP A 270 18.11 -28.27 -19.85
CA ASP A 270 19.46 -28.11 -19.29
C ASP A 270 19.59 -26.65 -18.82
N HIS A 271 20.19 -26.42 -17.64
CA HIS A 271 20.63 -25.10 -17.18
C HIS A 271 21.71 -24.56 -18.12
N ILE A 272 21.30 -24.17 -19.32
CA ILE A 272 22.13 -23.54 -20.29
C ILE A 272 22.18 -22.09 -19.83
N ASP A 273 23.35 -21.60 -19.41
CA ASP A 273 23.60 -20.16 -19.39
C ASP A 273 23.15 -19.67 -20.76
N ILE A 274 22.02 -18.95 -20.80
CA ILE A 274 21.37 -18.61 -22.05
C ILE A 274 22.39 -17.90 -22.92
N ARG A 275 23.32 -17.12 -22.33
CA ARG A 275 24.39 -16.43 -23.04
C ARG A 275 25.43 -17.36 -23.67
N GLN A 276 25.59 -18.56 -23.12
CA GLN A 276 26.45 -19.62 -23.63
C GLN A 276 25.77 -20.61 -24.57
N SER A 277 24.43 -20.64 -24.59
CA SER A 277 23.67 -21.47 -25.52
C SER A 277 24.11 -21.24 -26.96
N ALA A 278 24.14 -22.31 -27.76
CA ALA A 278 24.41 -22.20 -29.20
C ALA A 278 23.43 -21.23 -29.87
N ALA A 279 22.15 -21.23 -29.44
CA ALA A 279 21.12 -20.32 -29.90
C ALA A 279 21.43 -18.85 -29.60
N TRP A 280 21.85 -18.49 -28.38
CA TRP A 280 22.21 -17.11 -28.06
C TRP A 280 23.53 -16.70 -28.68
N LYS A 281 24.57 -17.53 -28.68
CA LYS A 281 25.83 -17.22 -29.37
C LYS A 281 25.59 -16.97 -30.87
N LYS A 282 24.75 -17.81 -31.51
CA LYS A 282 24.34 -17.65 -32.90
C LYS A 282 23.47 -16.40 -33.10
N THR A 283 22.48 -16.15 -32.23
CA THR A 283 21.56 -15.01 -32.32
C THR A 283 22.12 -13.70 -31.79
N GLN A 284 23.24 -13.69 -31.06
CA GLN A 284 23.86 -12.50 -30.47
C GLN A 284 24.28 -11.52 -31.57
N LYS A 285 24.85 -12.03 -32.66
CA LYS A 285 25.14 -11.23 -33.85
C LYS A 285 23.85 -10.61 -34.40
N PHE A 286 22.77 -11.38 -34.54
CA PHE A 286 21.47 -10.88 -35.03
C PHE A 286 20.79 -9.90 -34.07
N ARG A 287 20.94 -10.06 -32.75
CA ARG A 287 20.42 -9.15 -31.71
C ARG A 287 21.19 -7.83 -31.70
N ASN A 288 22.52 -7.90 -31.79
CA ASN A 288 23.36 -6.72 -31.93
C ASN A 288 23.04 -6.00 -33.24
N VAL A 289 22.91 -6.75 -34.35
CA VAL A 289 22.44 -6.22 -35.64
C VAL A 289 21.04 -5.64 -35.49
N ARG A 290 20.09 -6.28 -34.81
CA ARG A 290 18.74 -5.73 -34.57
C ARG A 290 18.79 -4.43 -33.77
N GLY A 291 19.64 -4.34 -32.74
CA GLY A 291 19.87 -3.12 -31.97
C GLY A 291 20.47 -2.01 -32.84
N GLN A 292 21.48 -2.34 -33.64
CA GLN A 292 22.10 -1.42 -34.59
C GLN A 292 21.15 -0.98 -35.71
N VAL A 293 20.37 -1.91 -36.27
CA VAL A 293 19.32 -1.66 -37.28
C VAL A 293 18.24 -0.77 -36.68
N LYS A 294 17.82 -0.98 -35.42
CA LYS A 294 16.87 -0.10 -34.75
C LYS A 294 17.45 1.30 -34.55
N LYS A 295 18.71 1.43 -34.12
CA LYS A 295 19.41 2.72 -34.03
C LYS A 295 19.54 3.38 -35.41
N TRP A 296 19.90 2.63 -36.43
CA TRP A 296 20.05 3.10 -37.81
C TRP A 296 18.70 3.55 -38.39
N ALA A 297 17.65 2.75 -38.23
CA ALA A 297 16.29 3.12 -38.61
C ALA A 297 15.83 4.41 -37.91
N ARG A 298 16.19 4.62 -36.64
CA ARG A 298 15.92 5.90 -35.94
C ARG A 298 16.76 7.05 -36.48
N LYS A 299 17.99 6.82 -36.93
CA LYS A 299 18.81 7.84 -37.61
C LYS A 299 18.23 8.20 -38.99
N VAL A 300 17.74 7.22 -39.74
CA VAL A 300 17.06 7.44 -41.02
C VAL A 300 15.74 8.18 -40.80
N GLU A 301 14.93 7.77 -39.82
CA GLU A 301 13.71 8.46 -39.40
C GLU A 301 14.02 9.91 -39.00
N LYS A 302 15.08 10.13 -38.18
CA LYS A 302 15.55 11.46 -37.81
C LYS A 302 15.88 12.30 -39.05
N ALA A 303 16.65 11.76 -39.99
CA ALA A 303 17.02 12.48 -41.20
C ALA A 303 15.79 12.87 -42.03
N GLY A 304 14.85 11.95 -42.22
CA GLY A 304 13.58 12.22 -42.91
C GLY A 304 12.74 13.27 -42.18
N LEU A 305 12.61 13.15 -40.85
CA LEU A 305 11.91 14.14 -40.03
C LEU A 305 12.58 15.52 -40.07
N LYS A 306 13.91 15.61 -40.15
CA LYS A 306 14.64 16.89 -40.30
C LYS A 306 14.39 17.52 -41.66
N ILE A 307 14.38 16.74 -42.74
CA ILE A 307 14.06 17.25 -44.07
C ILE A 307 12.64 17.81 -44.07
N LEU A 308 11.68 17.03 -43.57
CA LEU A 308 10.28 17.46 -43.47
C LEU A 308 10.11 18.70 -42.56
N ALA A 309 10.77 18.70 -41.40
CA ALA A 309 10.73 19.83 -40.48
C ALA A 309 11.32 21.09 -41.11
N SER A 310 12.43 20.98 -41.85
CA SER A 310 13.04 22.14 -42.52
C SER A 310 12.20 22.69 -43.67
N GLN A 311 11.45 21.84 -44.37
CA GLN A 311 10.45 22.28 -45.36
C GLN A 311 9.31 23.02 -44.68
N ILE A 312 8.70 22.43 -43.64
CA ILE A 312 7.58 23.04 -42.91
C ILE A 312 8.00 24.35 -42.24
N LYS A 313 9.20 24.41 -41.64
CA LYS A 313 9.72 25.62 -40.96
C LYS A 313 9.79 26.85 -41.87
N ARG A 314 9.98 26.68 -43.18
CA ARG A 314 10.00 27.80 -44.14
C ARG A 314 8.65 28.50 -44.23
N ASP A 315 7.56 27.76 -44.02
CA ASP A 315 6.19 28.25 -44.14
C ASP A 315 5.58 28.63 -42.78
N LEU A 316 6.27 28.34 -41.67
CA LEU A 316 5.83 28.72 -40.34
C LEU A 316 5.93 30.23 -40.14
N LYS A 317 4.78 30.87 -39.90
CA LYS A 317 4.68 32.31 -39.62
C LYS A 317 4.73 32.65 -38.13
N LYS A 318 4.63 31.65 -37.27
CA LYS A 318 4.50 31.80 -35.82
C LYS A 318 5.42 30.80 -35.12
N PRO A 319 6.05 31.19 -34.00
CA PRO A 319 6.79 30.25 -33.18
C PRO A 319 5.82 29.17 -32.65
N ILE A 320 6.34 27.96 -32.52
CA ILE A 320 5.59 26.81 -32.03
C ILE A 320 6.00 26.53 -30.59
N TRP A 321 5.01 26.45 -29.72
CA TRP A 321 5.20 26.08 -28.31
C TRP A 321 4.57 24.73 -28.05
N LEU A 322 5.36 23.80 -27.51
CA LEU A 322 4.93 22.45 -27.18
C LEU A 322 4.74 22.36 -25.67
N ILE A 323 3.55 21.97 -25.24
CA ILE A 323 3.13 22.01 -23.83
C ILE A 323 2.79 20.60 -23.37
N SER A 324 3.23 20.23 -22.16
CA SER A 324 2.87 18.95 -21.54
C SER A 324 2.76 19.07 -20.01
N GLU A 325 2.06 18.11 -19.40
CA GLU A 325 2.16 17.79 -17.97
C GLU A 325 2.21 16.26 -17.84
N ARG A 326 1.78 15.68 -16.70
CA ARG A 326 1.58 14.23 -16.61
C ARG A 326 0.78 13.73 -17.82
N THR A 327 1.23 12.63 -18.40
CA THR A 327 0.76 12.16 -19.71
C THR A 327 -0.71 11.75 -19.72
N ASN A 328 -1.33 11.62 -18.55
CA ASN A 328 -2.71 11.22 -18.35
C ASN A 328 -3.63 12.32 -17.79
N THR A 329 -3.15 13.55 -17.59
CA THR A 329 -3.95 14.66 -17.01
C THR A 329 -3.99 15.91 -17.87
N ALA A 330 -4.99 16.75 -17.58
CA ALA A 330 -5.12 18.11 -18.12
C ALA A 330 -5.77 19.01 -17.04
N SER A 331 -5.02 19.27 -15.96
CA SER A 331 -5.54 19.93 -14.75
C SER A 331 -4.52 20.81 -14.04
N ASP A 332 -3.32 20.98 -14.57
CA ASP A 332 -2.24 21.70 -13.90
C ASP A 332 -1.83 22.99 -14.63
N ASN A 333 -0.74 23.64 -14.21
CA ASN A 333 -0.21 24.88 -14.78
C ASN A 333 -0.12 24.82 -16.32
N SER A 334 0.33 23.69 -16.88
CA SER A 334 0.41 23.47 -18.33
C SER A 334 -0.94 23.52 -19.02
N TYR A 335 -1.96 22.85 -18.49
CA TYR A 335 -3.31 22.91 -19.03
C TYR A 335 -3.87 24.34 -19.03
N PHE A 336 -3.77 25.04 -17.90
CA PHE A 336 -4.29 26.41 -17.79
C PHE A 336 -3.52 27.39 -18.68
N PHE A 337 -2.21 27.17 -18.89
CA PHE A 337 -1.44 27.96 -19.83
C PHE A 337 -1.86 27.70 -21.27
N PHE A 338 -1.97 26.42 -21.65
CA PHE A 338 -2.41 26.03 -22.99
C PHE A 338 -3.81 26.57 -23.30
N GLU A 339 -4.75 26.47 -22.36
CA GLU A 339 -6.08 27.05 -22.49
C GLU A 339 -6.01 28.56 -22.77
N TYR A 340 -5.22 29.29 -21.98
CA TYR A 340 -5.03 30.73 -22.16
C TYR A 340 -4.47 31.06 -23.54
N LEU A 341 -3.42 30.35 -23.97
CA LEU A 341 -2.82 30.55 -25.29
C LEU A 341 -3.83 30.30 -26.41
N ARG A 342 -4.60 29.21 -26.33
CA ARG A 342 -5.58 28.85 -27.37
C ARG A 342 -6.76 29.83 -27.44
N LYS A 343 -7.16 30.42 -26.32
CA LYS A 343 -8.33 31.33 -26.24
C LYS A 343 -7.98 32.81 -26.46
N HIS A 344 -6.79 33.23 -26.07
CA HIS A 344 -6.45 34.66 -25.97
C HIS A 344 -5.23 35.08 -26.78
N GLN A 345 -4.39 34.13 -27.24
CA GLN A 345 -3.14 34.46 -27.92
C GLN A 345 -3.08 33.89 -29.34
N ASN A 346 -2.81 34.78 -30.29
CA ASN A 346 -2.68 34.42 -31.70
C ASN A 346 -1.24 34.53 -32.21
N GLU A 347 -0.30 35.02 -31.42
CA GLU A 347 1.10 35.21 -31.84
C GLU A 347 1.88 33.90 -31.89
N VAL A 348 1.49 32.91 -31.07
CA VAL A 348 2.17 31.61 -30.95
C VAL A 348 1.25 30.47 -31.36
N ALA A 349 1.82 29.42 -31.93
CA ALA A 349 1.11 28.18 -32.23
C ALA A 349 1.35 27.15 -31.12
N ALA A 350 0.48 27.15 -30.11
CA ALA A 350 0.56 26.24 -28.97
C ALA A 350 -0.03 24.86 -29.30
N TYR A 351 0.65 23.79 -28.91
CA TYR A 351 0.22 22.39 -29.03
C TYR A 351 0.38 21.64 -27.72
N TYR A 352 -0.59 20.78 -27.39
CA TYR A 352 -0.59 20.02 -26.14
C TYR A 352 -0.31 18.53 -26.37
N LEU A 353 0.65 17.98 -25.62
CA LEU A 353 1.02 16.57 -25.63
C LEU A 353 0.23 15.78 -24.59
N ILE A 354 -0.37 14.66 -25.02
CA ILE A 354 -1.14 13.78 -24.14
C ILE A 354 -1.05 12.32 -24.59
N ASP A 355 -1.14 11.37 -23.66
CA ASP A 355 -1.29 9.96 -23.99
C ASP A 355 -2.69 9.71 -24.58
N LYS A 356 -2.76 8.87 -25.61
CA LYS A 356 -4.03 8.56 -26.30
C LYS A 356 -5.02 7.82 -25.39
N SER A 357 -4.55 7.20 -24.31
CA SER A 357 -5.39 6.53 -23.30
C SER A 357 -6.04 7.48 -22.29
N ALA A 358 -5.66 8.76 -22.25
CA ALA A 358 -6.12 9.73 -21.27
C ALA A 358 -7.49 10.34 -21.61
N THR A 359 -8.54 9.51 -21.68
CA THR A 359 -9.87 9.89 -22.21
C THR A 359 -10.45 11.15 -21.56
N LYS A 360 -10.52 11.20 -20.22
CA LYS A 360 -11.04 12.37 -19.47
C LYS A 360 -10.27 13.66 -19.78
N ALA A 361 -8.94 13.59 -19.87
CA ALA A 361 -8.10 14.74 -20.21
C ALA A 361 -8.31 15.19 -21.67
N ILE A 362 -8.43 14.23 -22.60
CA ILE A 362 -8.68 14.49 -24.01
C ILE A 362 -10.01 15.23 -24.20
N GLU A 363 -11.08 14.85 -23.48
CA GLU A 363 -12.37 15.52 -23.54
C GLU A 363 -12.28 17.02 -23.22
N LYS A 364 -11.44 17.41 -22.23
CA LYS A 364 -11.17 18.82 -21.90
C LYS A 364 -10.36 19.55 -22.97
N LEU A 365 -9.48 18.84 -23.67
CA LEU A 365 -8.53 19.41 -24.63
C LEU A 365 -9.10 19.53 -26.05
N LEU A 366 -9.99 18.62 -26.47
CA LEU A 366 -10.55 18.60 -27.83
C LEU A 366 -11.19 19.94 -28.25
N PRO A 367 -11.99 20.63 -27.40
CA PRO A 367 -12.56 21.93 -27.76
C PRO A 367 -11.51 23.03 -28.01
N LEU A 368 -10.30 22.91 -27.46
CA LEU A 368 -9.20 23.87 -27.64
C LEU A 368 -8.41 23.64 -28.94
N GLY A 369 -8.54 22.44 -29.53
CA GLY A 369 -7.78 22.00 -30.70
C GLY A 369 -6.30 21.75 -30.40
N HIS A 370 -5.48 21.58 -31.44
CA HIS A 370 -4.01 21.47 -31.34
C HIS A 370 -3.48 20.38 -30.38
N VAL A 371 -4.24 19.30 -30.22
CA VAL A 371 -3.81 18.12 -29.46
C VAL A 371 -2.85 17.26 -30.30
N VAL A 372 -1.82 16.75 -29.65
CA VAL A 372 -0.79 15.89 -30.24
C VAL A 372 -0.61 14.65 -29.36
N TYR A 373 -0.90 13.48 -29.92
CA TYR A 373 -0.75 12.23 -29.18
C TYR A 373 0.70 11.81 -29.06
N LEU A 374 1.11 11.41 -27.86
CA LEU A 374 2.44 10.88 -27.59
C LEU A 374 2.79 9.71 -28.54
N LYS A 375 4.09 9.56 -28.81
CA LYS A 375 4.69 8.54 -29.70
C LYS A 375 4.24 8.58 -31.18
N SER A 376 3.29 9.44 -31.55
CA SER A 376 2.82 9.59 -32.94
C SER A 376 3.90 10.21 -33.85
N PHE A 377 3.73 10.07 -35.17
CA PHE A 377 4.59 10.76 -36.15
C PHE A 377 4.53 12.28 -35.95
N LYS A 378 3.32 12.82 -35.75
CA LYS A 378 3.10 14.25 -35.46
C LYS A 378 3.90 14.69 -34.24
N HIS A 379 3.89 13.92 -33.16
CA HIS A 379 4.68 14.24 -31.96
C HIS A 379 6.18 14.36 -32.27
N LYS A 380 6.78 13.38 -32.94
CA LYS A 380 8.21 13.42 -33.28
C LYS A 380 8.57 14.61 -34.16
N LEU A 381 7.70 14.95 -35.12
CA LEU A 381 7.87 16.12 -35.97
C LEU A 381 7.75 17.42 -35.16
N MET A 382 6.77 17.50 -34.27
CA MET A 382 6.55 18.67 -33.40
C MET A 382 7.74 18.94 -32.48
N MET A 383 8.44 17.92 -31.99
CA MET A 383 9.69 18.12 -31.24
C MET A 383 10.73 18.88 -32.08
N LEU A 384 10.86 18.59 -33.39
CA LEU A 384 11.80 19.33 -34.24
C LEU A 384 11.31 20.75 -34.57
N LEU A 385 10.00 20.90 -34.76
CA LEU A 385 9.37 22.15 -35.18
C LEU A 385 9.27 23.19 -34.05
N ALA A 386 8.99 22.75 -32.83
CA ALA A 386 8.79 23.65 -31.69
C ALA A 386 10.05 24.42 -31.33
N ASP A 387 9.86 25.67 -30.93
CA ASP A 387 10.92 26.58 -30.48
C ASP A 387 11.08 26.49 -28.96
N GLN A 388 9.98 26.28 -28.25
CA GLN A 388 9.94 26.14 -26.80
C GLN A 388 9.23 24.84 -26.37
N TYR A 389 9.78 24.19 -25.36
CA TYR A 389 9.15 23.10 -24.62
C TYR A 389 8.76 23.59 -23.23
N ILE A 390 7.48 23.55 -22.90
CA ILE A 390 6.95 24.08 -21.64
C ILE A 390 6.25 22.96 -20.89
N THR A 391 6.64 22.69 -19.65
CA THR A 391 6.04 21.63 -18.85
C THR A 391 5.96 21.96 -17.37
N SER A 392 4.94 21.44 -16.70
CA SER A 392 4.80 21.51 -15.24
C SER A 392 5.71 20.50 -14.53
N PHE A 393 6.28 19.55 -15.29
CA PHE A 393 7.18 18.50 -14.80
C PHE A 393 8.52 18.61 -15.56
N THR A 394 9.03 17.49 -16.07
CA THR A 394 10.27 17.40 -16.83
C THR A 394 9.99 16.84 -18.22
N ILE A 395 10.79 17.21 -19.22
CA ILE A 395 10.57 16.74 -20.60
C ILE A 395 10.83 15.23 -20.71
N GLU A 396 11.68 14.70 -19.84
CA GLU A 396 12.03 13.29 -19.70
C GLU A 396 10.82 12.43 -19.35
N GLU A 397 10.01 12.92 -18.41
CA GLU A 397 8.81 12.23 -17.93
C GLU A 397 7.62 12.44 -18.87
N THR A 398 7.54 13.60 -19.51
CA THR A 398 6.27 14.05 -20.14
C THR A 398 6.30 14.20 -21.66
N MET A 399 7.47 14.43 -22.26
CA MET A 399 7.58 14.77 -23.69
C MET A 399 8.38 13.77 -24.54
N MET A 400 9.26 12.95 -23.97
CA MET A 400 10.12 12.10 -24.81
C MET A 400 9.32 11.09 -25.65
N PRO A 401 9.47 11.05 -26.99
CA PRO A 401 8.66 10.19 -27.86
C PRO A 401 9.00 8.70 -27.74
N TYR A 402 10.12 8.37 -27.11
CA TYR A 402 10.58 7.01 -26.80
C TYR A 402 11.67 7.09 -25.72
N HIS A 403 12.31 5.96 -25.40
CA HIS A 403 13.32 5.83 -24.36
C HIS A 403 14.28 7.05 -24.27
N GLY A 404 14.20 7.79 -23.15
CA GLY A 404 14.81 9.11 -23.00
C GLY A 404 16.32 9.14 -23.25
N LYS A 405 17.07 8.15 -22.75
CA LYS A 405 18.52 8.05 -22.98
C LYS A 405 18.88 7.98 -24.47
N LEU A 406 18.12 7.17 -25.24
CA LEU A 406 18.34 7.04 -26.68
C LEU A 406 17.90 8.30 -27.43
N TYR A 407 16.82 8.96 -26.98
CA TYR A 407 16.37 10.20 -27.59
C TYR A 407 17.42 11.31 -27.42
N ARG A 408 17.90 11.50 -26.19
CA ARG A 408 19.00 12.43 -25.88
C ARG A 408 20.26 12.13 -26.71
N GLU A 409 20.69 10.87 -26.79
CA GLU A 409 21.84 10.45 -27.62
C GLU A 409 21.66 10.83 -29.11
N LEU A 410 20.46 10.62 -29.66
CA LEU A 410 20.20 10.83 -31.08
C LEU A 410 19.90 12.29 -31.44
N TYR A 411 19.29 13.07 -30.54
CA TYR A 411 18.78 14.43 -30.80
C TYR A 411 19.49 15.50 -29.96
N GLN A 412 20.68 15.22 -29.43
CA GLN A 412 21.42 16.14 -28.55
C GLN A 412 21.59 17.55 -29.15
N GLN A 413 21.96 17.63 -30.43
CA GLN A 413 22.15 18.91 -31.13
C GLN A 413 20.83 19.67 -31.25
N GLU A 414 19.77 18.98 -31.66
CA GLU A 414 18.46 19.61 -31.83
C GLU A 414 17.84 20.03 -30.50
N LEU A 415 18.13 19.31 -29.41
CA LEU A 415 17.70 19.68 -28.07
C LEU A 415 18.43 20.90 -27.53
N ALA A 416 19.73 21.06 -27.83
CA ALA A 416 20.52 22.22 -27.44
C ALA A 416 20.09 23.53 -28.13
N GLU A 417 19.30 23.44 -29.21
CA GLU A 417 18.71 24.58 -29.91
C GLU A 417 17.32 24.96 -29.38
N LYS A 418 16.77 24.24 -28.40
CA LYS A 418 15.44 24.50 -27.82
C LYS A 418 15.57 25.27 -26.51
N GLN A 419 14.56 26.07 -26.20
CA GLN A 419 14.36 26.56 -24.84
C GLN A 419 13.43 25.61 -24.10
N ILE A 420 13.90 25.06 -22.99
CA ILE A 420 13.15 24.13 -22.16
C ILE A 420 12.78 24.81 -20.85
N ILE A 421 11.49 25.00 -20.64
CA ILE A 421 10.94 25.79 -19.54
C ILE A 421 10.11 24.90 -18.61
N SER A 422 10.46 24.92 -17.33
CA SER A 422 9.65 24.32 -16.27
C SER A 422 8.76 25.39 -15.64
N ILE A 423 7.45 25.24 -15.80
CA ILE A 423 6.42 26.11 -15.17
C ILE A 423 5.89 25.53 -13.85
N GLN A 424 6.56 24.49 -13.35
CA GLN A 424 6.36 23.82 -12.06
C GLN A 424 4.99 23.17 -11.85
N HIS A 425 4.93 22.17 -10.97
CA HIS A 425 3.68 21.56 -10.47
C HIS A 425 3.23 22.15 -9.13
N GLY A 426 4.05 23.01 -8.52
CA GLY A 426 3.79 23.64 -7.23
C GLY A 426 4.99 24.47 -6.80
N MET A 427 4.77 25.38 -5.85
CA MET A 427 5.83 26.24 -5.34
C MET A 427 6.90 25.42 -4.61
N ILE A 428 8.17 25.69 -4.94
CA ILE A 428 9.32 25.06 -4.30
C ILE A 428 9.60 25.76 -2.98
N ILE A 429 9.27 25.08 -1.89
CA ILE A 429 9.53 25.53 -0.52
C ILE A 429 10.60 24.68 0.20
N HIS A 430 11.10 23.62 -0.45
CA HIS A 430 12.11 22.68 0.08
C HIS A 430 13.18 22.36 -0.97
N ASN A 431 14.26 21.70 -0.54
CA ASN A 431 15.23 21.16 -1.47
C ASN A 431 14.65 19.93 -2.20
N ILE A 432 14.41 20.10 -3.51
CA ILE A 432 13.92 19.07 -4.42
C ILE A 432 14.95 18.68 -5.50
N ALA A 433 16.25 18.88 -5.24
CA ALA A 433 17.33 18.57 -6.18
C ALA A 433 17.24 17.17 -6.81
N PRO A 434 16.84 16.09 -6.09
CA PRO A 434 16.69 14.77 -6.71
C PRO A 434 15.69 14.71 -7.88
N TYR A 435 14.79 15.69 -8.00
CA TYR A 435 13.70 15.70 -8.98
C TYR A 435 13.82 16.79 -10.04
N LEU A 436 14.61 17.85 -9.78
CA LEU A 436 14.65 19.04 -10.67
C LEU A 436 16.01 19.74 -10.72
N SER A 437 17.10 19.07 -10.31
CA SER A 437 18.44 19.65 -10.41
C SER A 437 18.77 20.01 -11.85
N LYS A 438 19.41 21.16 -12.05
CA LYS A 438 19.91 21.58 -13.37
C LYS A 438 20.97 20.61 -13.94
N LYS A 439 21.63 19.86 -13.07
CA LYS A 439 22.66 18.89 -13.44
C LYS A 439 22.07 17.65 -14.13
N ASP A 440 20.92 17.16 -13.65
CA ASP A 440 20.38 15.86 -14.05
C ASP A 440 19.21 15.98 -15.06
N TYR A 441 18.52 17.13 -15.04
CA TYR A 441 17.35 17.41 -15.86
C TYR A 441 17.62 18.46 -16.93
N LEU A 442 17.03 18.28 -18.12
CA LEU A 442 17.15 19.23 -19.22
C LEU A 442 16.13 20.36 -19.04
N VAL A 443 16.54 21.42 -18.35
CA VAL A 443 15.73 22.62 -18.12
C VAL A 443 16.64 23.84 -18.20
N ASP A 444 16.28 24.78 -19.07
CA ASP A 444 17.01 26.03 -19.24
C ASP A 444 16.49 27.10 -18.29
N TYR A 445 15.16 27.20 -18.18
CA TYR A 445 14.45 28.17 -17.36
C TYR A 445 13.43 27.52 -16.45
N ILE A 446 13.29 28.05 -15.23
CA ILE A 446 12.29 27.60 -14.26
C ILE A 446 11.52 28.81 -13.72
N THR A 447 10.21 28.69 -13.60
CA THR A 447 9.39 29.78 -13.02
C THR A 447 9.52 29.85 -11.51
N ALA A 448 9.12 30.97 -10.91
CA ALA A 448 8.99 31.17 -9.46
C ALA A 448 7.85 32.16 -9.16
N ASN A 449 7.38 32.17 -7.92
CA ASN A 449 6.33 33.04 -7.39
C ASN A 449 6.90 34.31 -6.74
N SER A 450 8.13 34.26 -6.24
CA SER A 450 8.81 35.39 -5.59
C SER A 450 10.33 35.23 -5.54
N GLN A 451 11.03 36.28 -5.13
CA GLN A 451 12.45 36.32 -4.82
C GLN A 451 12.86 35.23 -3.83
N TYR A 452 11.98 34.90 -2.88
CA TYR A 452 12.25 33.91 -1.84
C TYR A 452 12.29 32.49 -2.41
N GLU A 453 11.35 32.14 -3.28
CA GLU A 453 11.40 30.87 -4.01
C GLU A 453 12.60 30.84 -4.96
N ARG A 454 12.89 31.94 -5.65
CA ARG A 454 14.07 32.05 -6.51
C ARG A 454 15.36 31.75 -5.73
N GLN A 455 15.49 32.27 -4.51
CA GLN A 455 16.64 31.96 -3.65
C GLN A 455 16.76 30.45 -3.39
N ILE A 456 15.66 29.78 -3.04
CA ILE A 456 15.66 28.32 -2.80
C ILE A 456 16.09 27.56 -4.06
N ILE A 457 15.54 27.92 -5.22
CA ILE A 457 15.87 27.30 -6.51
C ILE A 457 17.36 27.46 -6.83
N CYS A 458 17.93 28.66 -6.65
CA CYS A 458 19.35 28.91 -6.89
C CYS A 458 20.25 28.13 -5.92
N GLU A 459 19.93 28.15 -4.63
CA GLU A 459 20.73 27.50 -3.57
C GLU A 459 20.69 25.98 -3.64
N THR A 460 19.55 25.40 -4.05
CA THR A 460 19.32 23.94 -3.95
C THR A 460 19.37 23.22 -5.28
N LEU A 461 18.93 23.85 -6.38
CA LEU A 461 18.78 23.18 -7.68
C LEU A 461 19.87 23.54 -8.70
N GLY A 462 20.68 24.57 -8.42
CA GLY A 462 21.84 24.95 -9.22
C GLY A 462 21.53 25.84 -10.42
N TYR A 463 20.38 26.54 -10.44
CA TYR A 463 20.05 27.54 -11.45
C TYR A 463 20.65 28.90 -11.10
N LYS A 464 21.01 29.68 -12.12
CA LYS A 464 21.43 31.07 -11.94
C LYS A 464 20.22 32.00 -11.79
N PRO A 465 20.35 33.17 -11.14
CA PRO A 465 19.23 34.09 -10.92
C PRO A 465 18.48 34.52 -12.18
N GLU A 466 19.18 34.65 -13.32
CA GLU A 466 18.60 34.99 -14.64
C GLU A 466 17.85 33.83 -15.30
N GLU A 467 18.05 32.60 -14.84
CA GLU A 467 17.38 31.38 -15.32
C GLU A 467 16.09 31.11 -14.53
N VAL A 468 15.82 31.89 -13.49
CA VAL A 468 14.63 31.77 -12.64
C VAL A 468 13.68 32.94 -12.88
N LEU A 469 12.54 32.64 -13.50
CA LEU A 469 11.58 33.62 -14.01
C LEU A 469 10.45 33.84 -13.01
N ILE A 470 10.36 35.03 -12.40
CA ILE A 470 9.28 35.35 -11.46
C ILE A 470 8.01 35.72 -12.23
N THR A 471 7.10 34.76 -12.34
CA THR A 471 5.87 34.88 -13.15
C THR A 471 4.61 34.47 -12.36
N GLY A 472 4.78 33.87 -11.17
CA GLY A 472 3.68 33.22 -10.44
C GLY A 472 3.29 31.87 -11.06
N MET A 473 2.34 31.17 -10.44
CA MET A 473 1.81 29.92 -10.99
C MET A 473 0.59 30.18 -11.90
N VAL A 474 0.59 29.61 -13.09
CA VAL A 474 -0.44 29.86 -14.12
C VAL A 474 -1.84 29.41 -13.67
N ARG A 475 -1.92 28.37 -12.84
CA ARG A 475 -3.18 27.87 -12.28
C ARG A 475 -3.82 28.84 -11.28
N HIS A 476 -3.06 29.79 -10.73
CA HIS A 476 -3.57 30.75 -9.75
C HIS A 476 -4.66 31.66 -10.30
N ASP A 477 -4.60 32.04 -11.57
CA ASP A 477 -5.70 32.76 -12.23
C ASP A 477 -7.00 31.94 -12.23
N ASN A 478 -6.91 30.59 -12.33
CA ASN A 478 -8.08 29.72 -12.20
C ASN A 478 -8.63 29.74 -10.78
N LEU A 479 -7.73 29.65 -9.79
CA LEU A 479 -8.11 29.65 -8.38
C LEU A 479 -8.81 30.95 -7.99
N LEU A 480 -8.34 32.11 -8.45
CA LEU A 480 -9.00 33.40 -8.18
C LEU A 480 -10.38 33.48 -8.84
N LYS A 481 -10.49 33.03 -10.10
CA LYS A 481 -11.76 33.06 -10.84
C LYS A 481 -12.83 32.19 -10.22
N HIS A 482 -12.44 31.04 -9.67
CA HIS A 482 -13.35 30.04 -9.11
C HIS A 482 -13.31 30.00 -7.58
N ARG A 483 -12.69 31.01 -6.94
CA ARG A 483 -12.57 31.11 -5.49
C ARG A 483 -13.96 31.17 -4.87
N GLN A 484 -14.26 30.18 -4.04
CA GLN A 484 -15.44 30.15 -3.19
C GLN A 484 -15.02 29.83 -1.75
N PHE A 485 -15.95 30.04 -0.82
CA PHE A 485 -15.82 29.69 0.60
C PHE A 485 -16.98 28.78 0.98
N ASN A 486 -17.16 27.70 0.22
CA ASN A 486 -18.22 26.73 0.49
C ASN A 486 -18.01 26.13 1.89
N ASP A 487 -19.08 25.62 2.49
CA ASP A 487 -19.05 25.03 3.84
C ASP A 487 -18.37 23.64 3.87
N GLU A 488 -17.18 23.56 3.29
CA GLU A 488 -16.39 22.36 3.10
C GLU A 488 -14.93 22.62 3.49
N ILE A 489 -14.37 21.76 4.32
CA ILE A 489 -12.95 21.69 4.67
C ILE A 489 -12.32 20.58 3.84
N LEU A 490 -11.14 20.84 3.27
CA LEU A 490 -10.39 19.83 2.53
C LEU A 490 -9.28 19.25 3.42
N PHE A 491 -9.26 17.94 3.63
CA PHE A 491 -8.16 17.23 4.25
C PHE A 491 -7.39 16.41 3.20
N MET A 492 -6.14 16.81 2.94
CA MET A 492 -5.25 16.16 1.96
C MET A 492 -3.91 15.79 2.59
N PRO A 493 -3.81 14.64 3.29
CA PRO A 493 -2.54 14.16 3.80
C PRO A 493 -1.64 13.66 2.65
N THR A 494 -0.35 13.91 2.73
CA THR A 494 0.64 13.38 1.81
C THR A 494 0.87 11.88 2.02
N TRP A 495 1.53 11.24 1.05
CA TRP A 495 2.01 9.88 1.20
C TRP A 495 3.37 9.87 1.92
N GLN A 496 3.61 8.84 2.72
CA GLN A 496 4.88 8.63 3.41
C GLN A 496 5.67 7.50 2.74
N ARG A 497 6.97 7.74 2.54
CA ARG A 497 7.87 6.79 1.88
C ARG A 497 7.97 5.51 2.70
N GLY A 498 7.78 4.37 2.05
CA GLY A 498 7.77 3.03 2.65
C GLY A 498 6.35 2.48 2.75
N LEU A 499 5.40 3.29 3.20
CA LEU A 499 4.03 2.82 3.47
C LEU A 499 3.27 2.39 2.20
N GLN A 500 3.65 2.92 1.04
CA GLN A 500 3.03 2.54 -0.23
C GLN A 500 3.27 1.08 -0.62
N ASN A 501 4.30 0.45 -0.07
CA ASN A 501 4.66 -0.94 -0.37
C ASN A 501 4.07 -1.93 0.64
N LEU A 502 3.49 -1.44 1.73
CA LEU A 502 2.90 -2.28 2.77
C LEU A 502 1.69 -3.06 2.27
N THR A 503 1.41 -4.15 2.99
CA THR A 503 0.16 -4.88 2.88
C THR A 503 -0.94 -4.09 3.60
N VAL A 504 -2.19 -4.49 3.43
CA VAL A 504 -3.31 -3.77 4.08
C VAL A 504 -3.20 -3.89 5.60
N ALA A 505 -2.97 -5.10 6.13
CA ALA A 505 -2.84 -5.33 7.57
C ALA A 505 -1.75 -4.44 8.18
N GLN A 506 -0.56 -4.44 7.58
CA GLN A 506 0.56 -3.59 8.00
C GLN A 506 0.22 -2.10 7.93
N PHE A 507 -0.42 -1.64 6.84
CA PHE A 507 -0.79 -0.23 6.70
C PHE A 507 -1.76 0.23 7.80
N LEU A 508 -2.74 -0.60 8.17
CA LEU A 508 -3.71 -0.28 9.22
C LEU A 508 -3.08 -0.21 10.62
N GLU A 509 -1.90 -0.78 10.82
CA GLU A 509 -1.15 -0.68 12.07
C GLU A 509 -0.20 0.52 12.09
N THR A 510 0.01 1.20 10.95
CA THR A 510 0.92 2.36 10.88
C THR A 510 0.43 3.53 11.73
N GLU A 511 1.38 4.27 12.32
CA GLU A 511 1.10 5.55 12.99
C GLU A 511 0.32 6.51 12.07
N TYR A 512 0.60 6.51 10.76
CA TYR A 512 -0.12 7.30 9.76
C TYR A 512 -1.61 7.00 9.71
N TYR A 513 -1.98 5.73 9.59
CA TYR A 513 -3.37 5.34 9.58
C TYR A 513 -4.03 5.63 10.94
N GLN A 514 -3.35 5.30 12.04
CA GLN A 514 -3.90 5.49 13.38
C GLN A 514 -4.16 6.98 13.68
N LYS A 515 -3.28 7.89 13.28
CA LYS A 515 -3.45 9.34 13.48
C LYS A 515 -4.58 9.94 12.63
N ILE A 516 -4.74 9.48 11.39
CA ILE A 516 -5.89 9.88 10.56
C ILE A 516 -7.18 9.35 11.18
N LYS A 517 -7.21 8.09 11.59
CA LYS A 517 -8.37 7.46 12.24
C LYS A 517 -8.74 8.20 13.52
N GLU A 518 -7.76 8.44 14.39
CA GLU A 518 -7.92 9.21 15.64
C GLU A 518 -8.62 10.54 15.37
N LEU A 519 -8.11 11.34 14.42
CA LEU A 519 -8.72 12.61 14.02
C LEU A 519 -10.16 12.47 13.52
N VAL A 520 -10.42 11.56 12.58
CA VAL A 520 -11.75 11.46 11.94
C VAL A 520 -12.82 10.82 12.83
N THR A 521 -12.40 10.15 13.91
CA THR A 521 -13.30 9.57 14.92
C THR A 521 -13.42 10.41 16.19
N ASP A 522 -12.62 11.48 16.34
CA ASP A 522 -12.67 12.35 17.51
C ASP A 522 -14.01 13.11 17.53
N LYS A 523 -14.74 12.98 18.64
CA LYS A 523 -16.05 13.62 18.84
C LYS A 523 -15.97 15.15 18.67
N ARG A 524 -14.86 15.77 19.07
CA ARG A 524 -14.64 17.23 18.94
C ARG A 524 -14.66 17.67 17.48
N LEU A 525 -14.20 16.84 16.54
CA LEU A 525 -14.26 17.13 15.11
C LEU A 525 -15.70 17.11 14.61
N VAL A 526 -16.47 16.09 15.00
CA VAL A 526 -17.89 15.99 14.64
C VAL A 526 -18.67 17.18 15.19
N ASP A 527 -18.51 17.48 16.48
CA ASP A 527 -19.17 18.60 17.15
C ASP A 527 -18.82 19.94 16.49
N TYR A 528 -17.56 20.13 16.10
CA TYR A 528 -17.11 21.31 15.36
C TYR A 528 -17.76 21.43 13.98
N LEU A 529 -17.76 20.33 13.21
CA LEU A 529 -18.38 20.31 11.88
C LEU A 529 -19.89 20.61 11.96
N GLU A 530 -20.60 20.05 12.94
CA GLU A 530 -22.03 20.31 13.15
C GLU A 530 -22.30 21.77 13.57
N ALA A 531 -21.57 22.28 14.56
CA ALA A 531 -21.76 23.63 15.09
C ALA A 531 -21.53 24.72 14.03
N HIS A 532 -20.59 24.47 13.10
CA HIS A 532 -20.25 25.40 12.02
C HIS A 532 -20.90 25.05 10.67
N GLN A 533 -21.76 24.02 10.61
CA GLN A 533 -22.42 23.52 9.39
C GLN A 533 -21.44 23.17 8.27
N LEU A 534 -20.28 22.61 8.61
CA LEU A 534 -19.20 22.27 7.69
C LEU A 534 -19.20 20.77 7.34
N LYS A 535 -18.66 20.45 6.18
CA LYS A 535 -18.30 19.08 5.79
C LYS A 535 -16.80 18.92 5.69
N LEU A 536 -16.27 17.75 6.02
CA LEU A 536 -14.88 17.39 5.83
C LEU A 536 -14.72 16.46 4.64
N ASN A 537 -14.05 16.93 3.60
CA ASN A 537 -13.71 16.17 2.41
C ASN A 537 -12.28 15.63 2.54
N ILE A 538 -12.12 14.31 2.61
CA ILE A 538 -10.82 13.64 2.74
C ILE A 538 -10.40 13.09 1.39
N LEU A 539 -9.28 13.57 0.86
CA LEU A 539 -8.72 13.13 -0.42
C LEU A 539 -7.30 12.60 -0.21
N MET A 540 -7.16 11.28 -0.27
CA MET A 540 -5.86 10.62 -0.13
C MET A 540 -5.00 10.81 -1.38
N HIS A 541 -3.69 10.84 -1.19
CA HIS A 541 -2.74 10.84 -2.30
C HIS A 541 -2.94 9.61 -3.21
N PRO A 542 -2.81 9.72 -4.56
CA PRO A 542 -2.98 8.59 -5.49
C PRO A 542 -2.21 7.32 -5.11
N GLN A 543 -1.00 7.49 -4.57
CA GLN A 543 -0.15 6.38 -4.12
C GLN A 543 -0.80 5.52 -3.01
N PHE A 544 -1.73 6.09 -2.24
CA PHE A 544 -2.47 5.45 -1.15
C PHE A 544 -3.93 5.14 -1.52
N GLU A 545 -4.36 5.34 -2.78
CA GLU A 545 -5.74 5.02 -3.19
C GLU A 545 -6.12 3.56 -2.94
N LYS A 546 -5.15 2.62 -3.01
CA LYS A 546 -5.40 1.21 -2.65
C LYS A 546 -5.87 1.02 -1.20
N TYR A 547 -5.54 1.96 -0.32
CA TYR A 547 -5.94 1.97 1.09
C TYR A 547 -7.21 2.79 1.36
N ALA A 548 -7.65 3.62 0.40
CA ALA A 548 -8.75 4.56 0.61
C ALA A 548 -10.04 3.88 1.10
N ARG A 549 -10.32 2.65 0.64
CA ARG A 549 -11.51 1.88 1.07
C ARG A 549 -11.53 1.50 2.55
N TYR A 550 -10.37 1.49 3.22
CA TYR A 550 -10.25 1.14 4.63
C TYR A 550 -10.31 2.38 5.53
N LEU A 551 -10.21 3.56 4.92
CA LEU A 551 -10.47 4.82 5.58
C LEU A 551 -11.98 5.09 5.43
N THR A 552 -12.72 4.82 6.49
CA THR A 552 -14.17 5.01 6.53
C THR A 552 -14.53 5.79 7.78
N SER A 553 -15.55 6.62 7.67
CA SER A 553 -16.21 7.28 8.77
C SER A 553 -17.70 7.03 8.60
N GLU A 554 -18.37 6.69 9.68
CA GLU A 554 -19.82 6.48 9.66
C GLU A 554 -20.59 7.82 9.72
N HIS A 555 -19.88 8.94 9.90
CA HIS A 555 -20.50 10.26 10.04
C HIS A 555 -20.79 10.92 8.69
N PRO A 556 -22.03 11.39 8.41
CA PRO A 556 -22.42 11.94 7.11
C PRO A 556 -21.72 13.25 6.74
N LEU A 557 -21.11 13.95 7.71
CA LEU A 557 -20.32 15.17 7.47
C LEU A 557 -18.87 14.89 7.07
N ILE A 558 -18.40 13.64 7.12
CA ILE A 558 -17.03 13.26 6.75
C ILE A 558 -17.10 12.37 5.52
N GLN A 559 -16.57 12.87 4.40
CA GLN A 559 -16.64 12.20 3.11
C GLN A 559 -15.23 11.82 2.61
N TYR A 560 -15.06 10.55 2.25
CA TYR A 560 -13.87 10.08 1.54
C TYR A 560 -14.07 10.18 0.04
N LEU A 561 -13.12 10.81 -0.63
CA LEU A 561 -13.13 11.09 -2.07
C LEU A 561 -11.96 10.39 -2.76
N THR A 562 -12.12 10.09 -4.06
CA THR A 562 -11.04 9.54 -4.90
C THR A 562 -10.70 10.49 -6.04
N THR A 563 -9.48 10.41 -6.57
CA THR A 563 -9.07 11.28 -7.69
C THR A 563 -9.81 10.97 -8.99
N GLU A 564 -10.52 9.85 -9.06
CA GLU A 564 -11.41 9.51 -10.18
C GLU A 564 -12.76 10.24 -10.12
N GLN A 565 -13.22 10.60 -8.92
CA GLN A 565 -14.53 11.18 -8.65
C GLN A 565 -14.53 12.71 -8.69
N VAL A 566 -13.39 13.35 -8.42
CA VAL A 566 -13.31 14.80 -8.20
C VAL A 566 -12.25 15.48 -9.07
N ASP A 567 -12.53 16.73 -9.45
CA ASP A 567 -11.54 17.63 -10.07
C ASP A 567 -10.80 18.41 -8.96
N ILE A 568 -9.53 18.06 -8.73
CA ILE A 568 -8.71 18.64 -7.65
C ILE A 568 -8.66 20.18 -7.70
N PRO A 569 -8.43 20.83 -8.87
CA PRO A 569 -8.43 22.29 -8.93
C PRO A 569 -9.75 22.91 -8.45
N SER A 570 -10.88 22.29 -8.78
CA SER A 570 -12.21 22.76 -8.33
C SER A 570 -12.38 22.65 -6.81
N MET A 571 -11.90 21.56 -6.20
CA MET A 571 -11.91 21.41 -4.75
C MET A 571 -11.04 22.44 -4.04
N VAL A 572 -9.79 22.62 -4.52
CA VAL A 572 -8.85 23.62 -3.97
C VAL A 572 -9.42 25.04 -4.09
N ALA A 573 -10.14 25.34 -5.17
CA ALA A 573 -10.76 26.64 -5.38
C ALA A 573 -11.98 26.89 -4.47
N SER A 574 -12.73 25.85 -4.11
CA SER A 574 -14.05 25.99 -3.46
C SER A 574 -14.07 25.80 -1.94
N CYS A 575 -13.20 24.94 -1.40
CA CYS A 575 -13.17 24.64 0.03
C CYS A 575 -12.74 25.85 0.88
N LYS A 576 -13.26 25.96 2.10
CA LYS A 576 -13.07 27.09 3.03
C LYS A 576 -11.66 27.17 3.61
N CYS A 577 -11.09 26.02 3.98
CA CYS A 577 -9.72 25.89 4.48
C CYS A 577 -9.14 24.51 4.14
N LEU A 578 -7.83 24.36 4.37
CA LEU A 578 -7.08 23.13 4.12
C LEU A 578 -6.51 22.57 5.41
N ILE A 579 -6.65 21.26 5.58
CA ILE A 579 -5.84 20.46 6.49
C ILE A 579 -4.91 19.62 5.62
N THR A 580 -3.61 19.66 5.91
CA THR A 580 -2.60 18.84 5.22
C THR A 580 -1.41 18.59 6.16
N ASP A 581 -0.31 18.05 5.68
CA ASP A 581 0.90 17.74 6.47
C ASP A 581 2.16 18.35 5.82
N PHE A 582 2.66 17.79 4.73
CA PHE A 582 3.90 18.19 4.06
C PHE A 582 3.66 18.56 2.59
N SER A 583 2.46 19.06 2.27
CA SER A 583 2.04 19.35 0.90
C SER A 583 2.28 20.80 0.48
N SER A 584 2.78 20.99 -0.75
CA SER A 584 2.87 22.32 -1.38
C SER A 584 1.51 22.87 -1.83
N VAL A 585 0.44 22.06 -1.84
CA VAL A 585 -0.93 22.54 -2.13
C VAL A 585 -1.39 23.61 -1.13
N ALA A 586 -0.79 23.65 0.05
CA ALA A 586 -1.00 24.71 1.04
C ALA A 586 -0.73 26.12 0.49
N VAL A 587 0.24 26.25 -0.43
CA VAL A 587 0.55 27.53 -1.07
C VAL A 587 -0.62 28.00 -1.95
N ASP A 588 -1.34 27.08 -2.60
CA ASP A 588 -2.52 27.42 -3.40
C ASP A 588 -3.70 27.92 -2.54
N PHE A 589 -3.82 27.44 -1.29
CA PHE A 589 -4.78 27.96 -0.32
C PHE A 589 -4.35 29.33 0.23
N LEU A 590 -3.07 29.49 0.57
CA LEU A 590 -2.54 30.79 0.99
C LEU A 590 -2.71 31.85 -0.11
N PHE A 591 -2.48 31.49 -1.37
CA PHE A 591 -2.71 32.38 -2.51
C PHE A 591 -4.16 32.85 -2.62
N GLN A 592 -5.11 31.97 -2.31
CA GLN A 592 -6.53 32.31 -2.20
C GLN A 592 -6.89 33.01 -0.89
N GLN A 593 -5.90 33.37 -0.07
CA GLN A 593 -6.09 33.94 1.26
C GLN A 593 -7.05 33.09 2.11
N LYS A 594 -6.78 31.78 2.15
CA LYS A 594 -7.48 30.79 2.98
C LYS A 594 -6.49 30.19 3.97
N ASN A 595 -6.97 29.87 5.17
CA ASN A 595 -6.14 29.30 6.21
C ASN A 595 -5.76 27.84 5.93
N VAL A 596 -4.58 27.45 6.43
CA VAL A 596 -4.05 26.09 6.35
C VAL A 596 -3.67 25.61 7.75
N ILE A 597 -4.05 24.38 8.08
CA ILE A 597 -3.54 23.63 9.24
C ILE A 597 -2.64 22.51 8.72
N PHE A 598 -1.40 22.49 9.18
CA PHE A 598 -0.44 21.42 8.95
C PHE A 598 -0.44 20.47 10.15
N TYR A 599 -1.14 19.34 10.04
CA TYR A 599 -1.13 18.28 11.05
C TYR A 599 0.11 17.39 10.87
N GLN A 600 1.20 17.78 11.52
CA GLN A 600 2.52 17.14 11.44
C GLN A 600 2.83 16.35 12.71
N TYR A 601 2.00 15.33 13.00
CA TYR A 601 2.18 14.46 14.17
C TYR A 601 3.56 13.80 14.24
N ASN A 602 4.21 13.60 13.09
CA ASN A 602 5.58 13.10 13.00
C ASN A 602 6.41 13.94 12.02
N LYS A 603 7.28 14.81 12.54
CA LYS A 603 8.15 15.69 11.72
C LYS A 603 9.13 14.93 10.80
N TYR A 604 9.41 13.66 11.10
CA TYR A 604 10.33 12.83 10.31
C TYR A 604 9.66 12.14 9.12
N ALA A 605 8.33 12.25 8.99
CA ALA A 605 7.60 11.72 7.85
C ALA A 605 7.86 12.48 6.54
N SER A 606 8.37 13.72 6.61
CA SER A 606 8.79 14.46 5.42
C SER A 606 9.99 13.79 4.75
N HIS A 607 9.88 13.50 3.47
CA HIS A 607 10.97 12.98 2.64
C HIS A 607 11.78 14.08 1.94
N HIS A 608 11.46 15.36 2.20
CA HIS A 608 12.18 16.52 1.67
C HIS A 608 13.05 17.17 2.73
N VAL A 609 14.20 17.68 2.31
CA VAL A 609 15.07 18.50 3.17
C VAL A 609 14.51 19.91 3.22
N ALA A 610 14.13 20.35 4.42
CA ALA A 610 13.49 21.64 4.63
C ALA A 610 14.38 22.82 4.21
N SER A 611 13.77 23.85 3.62
CA SER A 611 14.44 25.14 3.40
C SER A 611 14.43 25.99 4.67
N LYS A 612 15.41 26.90 4.77
CA LYS A 612 15.40 27.97 5.80
C LYS A 612 14.65 29.22 5.34
N THR A 613 14.41 29.37 4.04
CA THR A 613 13.88 30.61 3.44
C THR A 613 12.35 30.68 3.52
N ILE A 614 11.68 29.54 3.31
CA ILE A 614 10.23 29.39 3.44
C ILE A 614 9.97 28.13 4.26
N GLN A 615 9.13 28.26 5.28
CA GLN A 615 8.77 27.17 6.18
C GLN A 615 7.26 27.00 6.27
N TYR A 616 6.79 25.82 6.66
CA TYR A 616 5.36 25.54 6.79
C TYR A 616 4.65 26.51 7.74
N ARG A 617 5.32 26.90 8.83
CA ARG A 617 4.80 27.90 9.78
C ARG A 617 4.61 29.30 9.19
N ASP A 618 5.27 29.60 8.06
CA ASP A 618 5.05 30.85 7.34
C ASP A 618 3.74 30.79 6.53
N ILE A 619 3.25 29.60 6.20
CA ILE A 619 2.10 29.37 5.32
C ILE A 619 0.81 29.09 6.11
N GLY A 620 0.92 28.42 7.26
CA GLY A 620 -0.21 27.97 8.07
C GLY A 620 0.19 27.51 9.46
N GLN A 621 -0.80 27.11 10.27
CA GLN A 621 -0.58 26.66 11.64
C GLN A 621 -0.01 25.25 11.63
N VAL A 622 1.15 25.02 12.25
CA VAL A 622 1.75 23.69 12.37
C VAL A 622 1.39 23.12 13.73
N VAL A 623 0.70 21.98 13.73
CA VAL A 623 0.18 21.32 14.94
C VAL A 623 0.64 19.86 14.98
N THR A 624 0.96 19.37 16.18
CA THR A 624 1.53 18.02 16.37
C THR A 624 0.58 17.04 17.04
N ASP A 625 -0.48 17.53 17.67
CA ASP A 625 -1.47 16.75 18.40
C ASP A 625 -2.88 17.31 18.18
N LEU A 626 -3.89 16.60 18.67
CA LEU A 626 -5.29 16.97 18.46
C LEU A 626 -5.70 18.21 19.25
N ASP A 627 -5.10 18.48 20.41
CA ASP A 627 -5.45 19.65 21.21
C ASP A 627 -5.05 20.93 20.47
N GLN A 628 -3.80 20.99 20.00
CA GLN A 628 -3.32 22.08 19.14
C GLN A 628 -4.13 22.18 17.83
N PHE A 629 -4.55 21.05 17.26
CA PHE A 629 -5.37 21.03 16.05
C PHE A 629 -6.74 21.68 16.27
N PHE A 630 -7.41 21.40 17.39
CA PHE A 630 -8.70 22.02 17.70
C PHE A 630 -8.57 23.49 18.09
N GLU A 631 -7.50 23.88 18.78
CA GLU A 631 -7.17 25.30 19.02
C GLU A 631 -6.99 26.06 17.70
N ALA A 632 -6.31 25.44 16.72
CA ALA A 632 -6.12 26.02 15.40
C ALA A 632 -7.44 26.17 14.62
N LEU A 633 -8.33 25.17 14.68
CA LEU A 633 -9.67 25.24 14.09
C LEU A 633 -10.54 26.32 14.74
N GLN A 634 -10.49 26.43 16.07
CA GLN A 634 -11.20 27.46 16.81
C GLN A 634 -10.71 28.85 16.40
N THR A 635 -9.40 29.07 16.38
CA THR A 635 -8.79 30.34 15.93
C THR A 635 -9.26 30.73 14.53
N ILE A 636 -9.31 29.78 13.59
CA ILE A 636 -9.81 30.03 12.22
C ILE A 636 -11.29 30.44 12.24
N SER A 637 -12.13 29.77 13.05
CA SER A 637 -13.56 30.07 13.14
C SER A 637 -13.85 31.42 13.79
N GLU A 638 -13.09 31.82 14.82
CA GLU A 638 -13.18 33.13 15.49
C GLU A 638 -12.86 34.30 14.54
N HIS A 639 -12.11 34.03 13.47
CA HIS A 639 -11.79 34.99 12.41
C HIS A 639 -12.70 34.86 11.18
N ASP A 640 -13.87 34.23 11.31
CA ASP A 640 -14.81 33.96 10.21
C ASP A 640 -14.15 33.26 9.00
N PHE A 641 -13.18 32.39 9.26
CA PHE A 641 -12.37 31.69 8.24
C PHE A 641 -11.56 32.61 7.31
N LYS A 642 -11.48 33.91 7.57
CA LYS A 642 -10.60 34.84 6.85
C LYS A 642 -9.14 34.56 7.19
N LEU A 643 -8.24 34.84 6.26
CA LEU A 643 -6.81 34.64 6.47
C LEU A 643 -6.33 35.41 7.71
N ILE A 644 -5.70 34.71 8.65
CA ILE A 644 -5.22 35.30 9.91
C ILE A 644 -3.98 36.17 9.63
N GLU A 645 -3.80 37.25 10.41
CA GLU A 645 -2.85 38.34 10.16
C GLU A 645 -1.40 37.89 9.84
N PRO A 646 -0.76 36.94 10.56
CA PRO A 646 0.60 36.51 10.24
C PRO A 646 0.72 35.92 8.83
N TYR A 647 -0.32 35.23 8.35
CA TYR A 647 -0.33 34.63 7.03
C TYR A 647 -0.66 35.63 5.93
N GLN A 648 -1.32 36.76 6.26
CA GLN A 648 -1.48 37.87 5.32
C GLN A 648 -0.12 38.49 4.95
N ALA A 649 0.77 38.68 5.93
CA ALA A 649 2.13 39.13 5.67
C ALA A 649 2.91 38.12 4.80
N SER A 650 2.72 36.82 5.03
CA SER A 650 3.30 35.77 4.18
C SER A 650 2.75 35.78 2.76
N TYR A 651 1.44 35.99 2.57
CA TYR A 651 0.87 36.17 1.24
C TYR A 651 1.54 37.33 0.49
N ASP A 652 1.75 38.46 1.16
CA ASP A 652 2.42 39.61 0.54
C ASP A 652 3.90 39.36 0.24
N LYS A 653 4.57 38.57 1.07
CA LYS A 653 5.98 38.18 0.89
C LYS A 653 6.19 37.15 -0.21
N LEU A 654 5.32 36.14 -0.30
CA LEU A 654 5.54 34.94 -1.11
C LEU A 654 5.03 35.04 -2.55
N PHE A 655 4.16 36.02 -2.85
CA PHE A 655 3.57 36.19 -4.18
C PHE A 655 3.80 37.60 -4.73
N GLU A 656 4.72 37.72 -5.70
CA GLU A 656 4.95 38.98 -6.42
C GLU A 656 3.92 39.21 -7.53
N VAL A 657 3.51 38.14 -8.21
CA VAL A 657 2.48 38.18 -9.27
C VAL A 657 1.18 37.61 -8.72
N LYS A 658 0.27 38.51 -8.30
CA LYS A 658 -0.98 38.15 -7.62
C LYS A 658 -2.19 38.00 -8.54
N SER A 659 -2.06 38.33 -9.82
CA SER A 659 -3.11 38.16 -10.82
C SER A 659 -2.52 38.21 -12.22
N GLN A 660 -3.28 37.74 -13.22
CA GLN A 660 -2.86 37.70 -14.62
C GLN A 660 -1.59 36.86 -14.81
N THR A 661 -1.37 35.83 -14.00
CA THR A 661 -0.17 34.99 -14.04
C THR A 661 0.02 34.33 -15.41
N ARG A 662 -1.08 33.98 -16.09
CA ARG A 662 -1.06 33.49 -17.48
C ARG A 662 -0.48 34.49 -18.47
N LYS A 663 -0.86 35.76 -18.34
CA LYS A 663 -0.40 36.84 -19.21
C LYS A 663 1.06 37.17 -18.89
N THR A 664 1.41 37.30 -17.61
CA THR A 664 2.78 37.54 -17.17
C THR A 664 3.72 36.48 -17.71
N LEU A 665 3.40 35.19 -17.55
CA LEU A 665 4.19 34.11 -18.11
C LEU A 665 4.33 34.24 -19.63
N PHE A 666 3.23 34.48 -20.36
CA PHE A 666 3.28 34.62 -21.81
C PHE A 666 4.23 35.74 -22.27
N GLU A 667 4.12 36.93 -21.67
CA GLU A 667 4.99 38.07 -22.02
C GLU A 667 6.45 37.81 -21.63
N THR A 668 6.71 37.16 -20.50
CA THR A 668 8.07 36.78 -20.10
C THR A 668 8.69 35.78 -21.07
N LEU A 669 7.97 34.72 -21.45
CA LEU A 669 8.49 33.70 -22.37
C LEU A 669 8.69 34.22 -23.80
N LYS A 670 7.97 35.27 -24.19
CA LYS A 670 8.14 35.95 -25.48
C LYS A 670 9.44 36.77 -25.56
N GLN A 671 10.00 37.14 -24.43
CA GLN A 671 11.25 37.92 -24.34
C GLN A 671 12.50 37.04 -24.31
N LEU A 672 12.35 35.73 -24.08
CA LEU A 672 13.42 34.74 -24.21
C LEU A 672 13.72 34.47 -25.69
#